data_AF-A0A099P7B6-F1
#
_entry.id   AF-A0A099P7B6-F1
#
_cell.length_a   1.000
_cell.length_b   1.000
_cell.length_c   1.000
_cell.angle_alpha   90.00
_cell.angle_beta   90.00
_cell.angle_gamma   90.00
#
_symmetry.space_group_name_H-M   'P 1'
#
loop_
_entity.id
_entity.type
_entity.pdbx_description
1 polymer ?
#
loop_
_entity_poly.entity_id
_entity_poly.type
_entity_poly.pdbx_seq_one_letter_code
_entity_poly.pdbx_strand_id
1 'polypeptide(L)'
;MSISSFDQSTLTTLSSDDNHNVAPPQQFNTLRAPKTHPIYDEDVTDDNSLVEKYESDEDLDDLQKYISIKEDERTILTHRERTVMALTLSVIGLCSAMSMPIYWTALTELEREFHTTESKINYTVTAYLCFQAVAPVFVSSFSDIWGRRPVMMGCLIGGICTNVGIAVSRTYWLIVFLRCVLASFLAPLVSITTASVGDFTTRRNRGSLTSLTAGFTLIGQGFAPFIGAVMDTAWGWPAIFWFSAAFNGLILLILFFLAPETHRGYVGDLSVRPKHFIHRSPYLIYLGDRIKPYDKSKVEKRIHKYQPWKPLMLTYKFNILSILVPCSILFALWTISQTTLSVHLSKDYHKSVIIIGLCFFAPGFACILGTLTEGKILDYLYKTKKAVHDETYKDVHPKKKPPFNILKVRLLTIPFAGLFIAIASIVFGWCMDKHTSIAPILVMSFLITFFAMFPLNIAATVLVDMYPQFSGGATALNNLFRCGMSAIFVSCLNMMEDKMTVGGTYTFMAAISLLFIFLILNLIHRMLLSTFKFGSFMDTSTTINESTRLQNYYVEKQLSYLHDNMNNINMNTQDTLDLDGKGLERSDEVFRLLTFNTWGLKYVSKFRRERLTAIAERLAGLKNNEFPSYNSDGDNDDYDIVALQEIWTKEDWDYIDRICASKFPFRRWFSSGILSGPGLAILSKYPIKKTSLYRFPVNGRPSAFFRGDWYVGKSVAVTILKLNNGSTIALLNSHMHAPYAKSGDAAYETHRACQAWEIANIVNDLKSAGHAVILVGDLNSRPGSIPYEILQKEAGLADSWEVINGETDLELVKAMQPWEQIVRAATTCDSILNTWRADRNPDEACRLDYALIDKNLLHPVEAGVKFTEKIPNVGSYSDHFAYSVNLRLNKEPLSKITATECPNNDLLGLYLKFRNLVNNYIQTTLEWQRQWRLWHFVLSMFIAIAFIPVIIVVSYRAPWSSVLFYFFGCIIFSTGLVNGMISFLFGRYELRNLREVIFEIDDRTNFLKHVIQC
;
A
#
# COMPACT_ATOMS: atom_id res chain seq x y z
N MET A 1 -69.08 28.71 -28.76
CA MET A 1 -69.09 29.38 -27.43
C MET A 1 -67.75 30.09 -27.25
N SER A 2 -67.71 31.16 -26.44
CA SER A 2 -66.53 31.90 -25.91
C SER A 2 -65.13 31.37 -26.28
N ILE A 3 -64.25 32.02 -27.07
CA ILE A 3 -63.82 33.44 -27.26
C ILE A 3 -62.64 33.86 -26.33
N SER A 4 -61.50 34.20 -26.96
CA SER A 4 -60.36 35.03 -26.47
C SER A 4 -59.52 34.48 -25.29
N SER A 5 -58.27 34.93 -25.04
CA SER A 5 -57.37 35.91 -25.70
C SER A 5 -55.92 35.34 -25.68
N PHE A 6 -54.88 35.75 -26.46
CA PHE A 6 -54.39 37.08 -26.89
C PHE A 6 -53.97 38.00 -25.71
N ASP A 7 -52.89 38.80 -25.75
CA ASP A 7 -51.89 39.03 -26.80
C ASP A 7 -50.49 39.38 -26.22
N GLN A 8 -49.53 39.73 -27.09
CA GLN A 8 -48.18 40.22 -26.81
C GLN A 8 -48.12 41.73 -26.45
N SER A 9 -46.88 42.18 -26.17
CA SER A 9 -46.32 43.52 -26.42
C SER A 9 -46.43 44.61 -25.33
N THR A 10 -45.26 45.02 -24.83
CA THR A 10 -44.61 46.34 -25.08
C THR A 10 -43.11 46.16 -24.82
N LEU A 11 -42.14 46.49 -25.69
CA LEU A 11 -41.75 47.76 -26.34
C LEU A 11 -41.05 48.79 -25.43
N THR A 12 -40.13 49.55 -26.06
CA THR A 12 -39.47 50.80 -25.62
C THR A 12 -38.51 50.75 -24.41
N THR A 13 -37.36 51.44 -24.35
CA THR A 13 -36.32 51.87 -25.35
C THR A 13 -35.22 52.67 -24.60
N LEU A 14 -34.16 53.12 -25.30
CA LEU A 14 -33.18 54.17 -24.90
C LEU A 14 -32.12 53.75 -23.85
N SER A 15 -30.86 54.19 -23.94
CA SER A 15 -30.17 54.88 -25.06
C SER A 15 -28.63 54.83 -24.91
N SER A 16 -27.97 55.23 -26.01
CA SER A 16 -26.79 56.11 -26.07
C SER A 16 -25.41 55.65 -25.58
N ASP A 17 -24.31 55.91 -26.32
CA ASP A 17 -24.12 56.35 -27.73
C ASP A 17 -22.63 56.16 -28.11
N ASP A 18 -22.32 56.12 -29.42
CA ASP A 18 -21.13 56.71 -30.10
C ASP A 18 -19.65 56.37 -29.68
N ASN A 19 -18.64 56.33 -30.57
CA ASN A 19 -18.63 56.39 -32.05
C ASN A 19 -17.30 55.86 -32.69
N HIS A 20 -17.36 55.55 -34.01
CA HIS A 20 -16.38 55.71 -35.13
C HIS A 20 -14.84 55.94 -34.90
N ASN A 21 -13.87 55.62 -35.80
CA ASN A 21 -13.79 55.24 -37.24
C ASN A 21 -12.40 54.57 -37.55
N VAL A 22 -12.21 53.62 -38.51
CA VAL A 22 -11.90 53.75 -39.98
C VAL A 22 -10.63 54.58 -40.34
N ALA A 23 -9.64 54.21 -41.19
CA ALA A 23 -9.16 52.94 -41.82
C ALA A 23 -7.67 53.07 -42.39
N PRO A 24 -7.20 52.63 -43.60
CA PRO A 24 -5.85 51.99 -43.79
C PRO A 24 -4.96 52.69 -44.90
N PRO A 25 -4.04 52.09 -45.72
CA PRO A 25 -3.30 50.79 -45.77
C PRO A 25 -1.76 50.92 -46.12
N GLN A 26 -1.13 49.86 -46.68
CA GLN A 26 0.20 49.75 -47.40
C GLN A 26 1.46 49.44 -46.54
N GLN A 27 2.52 48.72 -47.00
CA GLN A 27 2.74 47.79 -48.15
C GLN A 27 3.95 46.82 -47.87
N PHE A 28 4.05 45.70 -48.61
CA PHE A 28 5.20 44.82 -49.00
C PHE A 28 6.59 44.90 -48.27
N ASN A 29 7.44 43.87 -48.10
CA ASN A 29 7.58 42.47 -48.57
C ASN A 29 8.81 41.80 -47.84
N THR A 30 9.24 40.52 -47.93
CA THR A 30 8.80 39.24 -48.55
C THR A 30 9.47 38.06 -47.78
N LEU A 31 8.79 36.90 -47.61
CA LEU A 31 9.26 35.51 -47.84
C LEU A 31 8.34 34.46 -47.14
N ARG A 32 8.30 33.21 -47.64
CA ARG A 32 7.41 32.14 -47.14
C ARG A 32 8.16 31.03 -46.40
N ALA A 33 7.64 30.64 -45.25
CA ALA A 33 7.80 29.31 -44.63
C ALA A 33 6.43 28.87 -44.05
N PRO A 34 6.12 27.56 -43.93
CA PRO A 34 4.74 27.10 -43.65
C PRO A 34 4.31 27.28 -42.19
N LYS A 35 3.07 27.74 -41.98
CA LYS A 35 2.44 27.84 -40.66
C LYS A 35 2.04 26.46 -40.12
N THR A 36 2.33 26.19 -38.85
CA THR A 36 1.72 25.11 -38.07
C THR A 36 1.35 25.58 -36.65
N HIS A 37 0.08 25.92 -36.43
CA HIS A 37 -0.55 25.92 -35.10
C HIS A 37 -1.22 24.55 -34.88
N PRO A 38 -1.50 24.12 -33.62
CA PRO A 38 -2.61 24.65 -32.79
C PRO A 38 -2.08 25.50 -31.63
N ILE A 39 -2.75 26.56 -31.15
CA ILE A 39 -4.15 26.65 -30.66
C ILE A 39 -4.34 25.79 -29.39
N TYR A 40 -4.10 26.43 -28.24
CA TYR A 40 -5.03 26.31 -27.12
C TYR A 40 -6.08 27.40 -27.32
N ASP A 41 -7.36 27.05 -27.21
CA ASP A 41 -8.42 28.05 -26.96
C ASP A 41 -8.66 28.10 -25.45
N GLU A 42 -8.79 29.30 -24.91
CA GLU A 42 -9.05 29.56 -23.49
C GLU A 42 -10.55 29.56 -23.23
N ASP A 43 -10.99 28.85 -22.18
CA ASP A 43 -12.30 29.10 -21.54
C ASP A 43 -12.37 28.43 -20.15
N VAL A 44 -11.49 28.87 -19.23
CA VAL A 44 -11.56 28.56 -17.79
C VAL A 44 -11.40 29.86 -17.01
N THR A 45 -12.54 30.44 -16.64
CA THR A 45 -12.64 31.69 -15.86
C THR A 45 -12.05 31.56 -14.45
N ASP A 46 -11.29 32.57 -14.05
CA ASP A 46 -10.94 32.95 -12.67
C ASP A 46 -10.38 31.87 -11.72
N ASP A 47 -9.07 31.65 -11.82
CA ASP A 47 -8.20 31.34 -10.66
C ASP A 47 -6.89 32.19 -10.67
N ASN A 48 -6.75 33.13 -11.62
CA ASN A 48 -5.51 33.92 -11.82
C ASN A 48 -5.28 35.02 -10.77
N SER A 49 -6.30 35.40 -9.99
CA SER A 49 -6.21 36.47 -8.97
C SER A 49 -5.26 36.15 -7.78
N LEU A 50 -4.67 34.96 -7.75
CA LEU A 50 -3.62 34.57 -6.81
C LEU A 50 -2.19 34.68 -7.39
N VAL A 51 -2.03 34.86 -8.70
CA VAL A 51 -0.71 34.85 -9.37
C VAL A 51 -0.03 36.22 -9.31
N GLU A 52 -0.79 37.32 -9.45
CA GLU A 52 -0.27 38.70 -9.46
C GLU A 52 0.16 39.24 -8.07
N LYS A 53 0.27 38.38 -7.04
CA LYS A 53 0.51 38.80 -5.65
C LYS A 53 1.78 38.26 -4.99
N TYR A 54 2.60 37.51 -5.73
CA TYR A 54 3.74 36.77 -5.21
C TYR A 54 4.94 36.82 -6.16
N GLU A 55 5.64 37.96 -6.19
CA GLU A 55 6.84 38.19 -7.02
C GLU A 55 8.15 37.83 -6.30
N SER A 56 8.21 36.65 -5.65
CA SER A 56 9.47 36.11 -5.10
C SER A 56 9.70 34.65 -5.51
N ASP A 57 10.96 34.23 -5.66
CA ASP A 57 11.29 32.84 -6.01
C ASP A 57 11.03 31.85 -4.85
N GLU A 58 10.94 32.33 -3.59
CA GLU A 58 10.54 31.47 -2.45
C GLU A 58 9.03 31.16 -2.49
N ASP A 59 8.19 32.16 -2.77
CA ASP A 59 6.73 31.97 -2.90
C ASP A 59 6.36 31.04 -4.06
N LEU A 60 7.16 31.04 -5.14
CA LEU A 60 6.95 30.13 -6.28
C LEU A 60 7.22 28.66 -5.91
N ASP A 61 8.22 28.38 -5.08
CA ASP A 61 8.50 27.01 -4.63
C ASP A 61 7.44 26.53 -3.63
N ASP A 62 6.96 27.42 -2.75
CA ASP A 62 5.82 27.13 -1.87
C ASP A 62 4.48 27.00 -2.63
N LEU A 63 4.26 27.73 -3.73
CA LEU A 63 3.12 27.53 -4.63
C LEU A 63 3.21 26.18 -5.37
N GLN A 64 4.40 25.82 -5.88
CA GLN A 64 4.66 24.54 -6.54
C GLN A 64 4.45 23.35 -5.57
N LYS A 65 4.87 23.52 -4.32
CA LYS A 65 4.67 22.61 -3.18
C LYS A 65 3.20 22.52 -2.79
N TYR A 66 2.48 23.65 -2.69
CA TYR A 66 1.03 23.70 -2.43
C TYR A 66 0.22 22.98 -3.53
N ILE A 67 0.56 23.20 -4.80
CA ILE A 67 -0.01 22.46 -5.94
C ILE A 67 0.30 20.95 -5.82
N SER A 68 1.52 20.56 -5.40
CA SER A 68 1.87 19.14 -5.21
C SER A 68 1.10 18.48 -4.05
N ILE A 69 0.88 19.19 -2.95
CA ILE A 69 0.09 18.74 -1.79
C ILE A 69 -1.37 18.52 -2.23
N LYS A 70 -1.93 19.49 -2.98
CA LYS A 70 -3.27 19.45 -3.55
C LYS A 70 -3.44 18.37 -4.65
N GLU A 71 -2.36 17.89 -5.27
CA GLU A 71 -2.35 16.72 -6.18
C GLU A 71 -2.40 15.36 -5.44
N ASP A 72 -1.94 15.28 -4.18
CA ASP A 72 -1.91 14.03 -3.40
C ASP A 72 -3.20 13.78 -2.58
N GLU A 73 -3.93 14.84 -2.18
CA GLU A 73 -5.22 14.77 -1.44
C GLU A 73 -6.43 14.36 -2.33
N ARG A 74 -6.27 13.40 -3.24
CA ARG A 74 -7.37 12.99 -4.15
C ARG A 74 -8.43 12.07 -3.54
N THR A 75 -8.26 11.58 -2.31
CA THR A 75 -9.30 10.85 -1.56
C THR A 75 -8.99 10.68 -0.07
N ILE A 76 -10.03 10.72 0.79
CA ILE A 76 -9.97 10.38 2.22
C ILE A 76 -9.52 8.94 2.53
N LEU A 77 -9.52 8.04 1.55
CA LEU A 77 -9.17 6.64 1.75
C LEU A 77 -7.66 6.49 1.98
N THR A 78 -7.25 5.72 2.99
CA THR A 78 -5.85 5.33 3.23
C THR A 78 -5.34 4.36 2.17
N HIS A 79 -4.03 4.16 2.07
CA HIS A 79 -3.42 3.21 1.12
C HIS A 79 -3.99 1.78 1.21
N ARG A 80 -4.39 1.32 2.42
CA ARG A 80 -5.00 -0.01 2.61
C ARG A 80 -6.44 -0.02 2.08
N GLU A 81 -7.24 0.98 2.44
CA GLU A 81 -8.63 1.13 1.97
C GLU A 81 -8.70 1.30 0.44
N ARG A 82 -7.81 2.10 -0.18
CA ARG A 82 -7.67 2.23 -1.65
C ARG A 82 -7.39 0.87 -2.30
N THR A 83 -6.52 0.05 -1.71
CA THR A 83 -6.18 -1.30 -2.23
C THR A 83 -7.33 -2.28 -2.09
N VAL A 84 -8.02 -2.29 -0.93
CA VAL A 84 -9.19 -3.14 -0.71
C VAL A 84 -10.31 -2.77 -1.68
N MET A 85 -10.60 -1.48 -1.87
CA MET A 85 -11.65 -1.03 -2.77
C MET A 85 -11.32 -1.31 -4.25
N ALA A 86 -10.05 -1.22 -4.65
CA ALA A 86 -9.58 -1.69 -5.96
C ALA A 86 -9.83 -3.20 -6.14
N LEU A 87 -9.48 -4.03 -5.15
CA LEU A 87 -9.75 -5.49 -5.19
C LEU A 87 -11.24 -5.82 -5.24
N THR A 88 -12.10 -5.08 -4.51
CA THR A 88 -13.56 -5.21 -4.62
C THR A 88 -14.04 -4.89 -6.05
N LEU A 89 -13.48 -3.87 -6.68
CA LEU A 89 -13.79 -3.49 -8.07
C LEU A 89 -13.24 -4.51 -9.08
N SER A 90 -12.13 -5.20 -8.81
CA SER A 90 -11.68 -6.36 -9.60
C SER A 90 -12.69 -7.50 -9.56
N VAL A 91 -13.18 -7.81 -8.35
CA VAL A 91 -14.15 -8.88 -8.09
C VAL A 91 -15.50 -8.59 -8.76
N ILE A 92 -15.89 -7.31 -8.86
CA ILE A 92 -17.04 -6.87 -9.67
C ILE A 92 -16.74 -7.02 -11.17
N GLY A 93 -15.53 -6.69 -11.61
CA GLY A 93 -15.07 -6.87 -12.99
C GLY A 93 -15.11 -8.32 -13.49
N LEU A 94 -14.86 -9.30 -12.61
CA LEU A 94 -14.87 -10.73 -12.93
C LEU A 94 -16.15 -11.18 -13.67
N CYS A 95 -17.32 -10.67 -13.29
CA CYS A 95 -18.60 -11.03 -13.95
C CYS A 95 -18.55 -10.81 -15.47
N SER A 96 -18.05 -9.64 -15.89
CA SER A 96 -17.93 -9.31 -17.31
C SER A 96 -16.76 -10.01 -17.99
N ALA A 97 -15.71 -10.37 -17.25
CA ALA A 97 -14.59 -11.13 -17.78
C ALA A 97 -14.96 -12.60 -18.05
N MET A 98 -15.73 -13.21 -17.15
CA MET A 98 -16.13 -14.62 -17.24
C MET A 98 -17.26 -14.87 -18.25
N SER A 99 -18.22 -13.94 -18.39
CA SER A 99 -19.47 -14.14 -19.15
C SER A 99 -19.33 -14.39 -20.66
N MET A 100 -18.13 -14.26 -21.23
CA MET A 100 -17.84 -14.63 -22.62
C MET A 100 -17.04 -15.95 -22.72
N PRO A 101 -15.88 -16.13 -22.03
CA PRO A 101 -15.11 -17.36 -22.10
C PRO A 101 -15.79 -18.59 -21.49
N ILE A 102 -16.68 -18.43 -20.50
CA ILE A 102 -17.44 -19.55 -19.90
C ILE A 102 -18.32 -20.29 -20.92
N TYR A 103 -18.57 -19.67 -22.07
CA TYR A 103 -19.43 -20.19 -23.13
C TYR A 103 -18.67 -21.06 -24.16
N TRP A 104 -17.34 -20.92 -24.28
CA TRP A 104 -16.56 -21.55 -25.35
C TRP A 104 -16.62 -23.08 -25.35
N THR A 105 -16.79 -23.71 -24.19
CA THR A 105 -16.80 -25.18 -24.05
C THR A 105 -18.13 -25.81 -24.40
N ALA A 106 -19.22 -25.04 -24.44
CA ALA A 106 -20.56 -25.50 -24.77
C ALA A 106 -20.96 -25.24 -26.24
N LEU A 107 -20.06 -24.69 -27.07
CA LEU A 107 -20.36 -24.36 -28.48
C LEU A 107 -20.79 -25.61 -29.27
N THR A 108 -20.07 -26.72 -29.13
CA THR A 108 -20.35 -27.97 -29.85
C THR A 108 -21.57 -28.71 -29.32
N GLU A 109 -21.86 -28.60 -28.02
CA GLU A 109 -23.10 -29.11 -27.43
C GLU A 109 -24.33 -28.31 -27.89
N LEU A 110 -24.19 -27.00 -28.04
CA LEU A 110 -25.23 -26.13 -28.59
C LEU A 110 -25.44 -26.32 -30.10
N GLU A 111 -24.40 -26.65 -30.86
CA GLU A 111 -24.54 -27.08 -32.26
C GLU A 111 -25.42 -28.33 -32.36
N ARG A 112 -25.16 -29.30 -31.48
CA ARG A 112 -25.86 -30.58 -31.37
C ARG A 112 -27.32 -30.42 -30.92
N GLU A 113 -27.56 -29.71 -29.82
CA GLU A 113 -28.88 -29.43 -29.23
C GLU A 113 -29.82 -28.73 -30.22
N PHE A 114 -29.34 -27.71 -30.93
CA PHE A 114 -30.16 -26.91 -31.84
C PHE A 114 -30.14 -27.37 -33.30
N HIS A 115 -29.45 -28.48 -33.60
CA HIS A 115 -29.27 -29.03 -34.95
C HIS A 115 -28.85 -27.94 -35.97
N THR A 116 -27.88 -27.12 -35.58
CA THR A 116 -27.36 -26.03 -36.43
C THR A 116 -26.01 -26.38 -37.03
N THR A 117 -25.32 -25.39 -37.60
CA THR A 117 -23.95 -25.53 -38.08
C THR A 117 -23.02 -24.69 -37.20
N GLU A 118 -21.77 -25.10 -37.10
CA GLU A 118 -20.68 -24.40 -36.40
C GLU A 118 -20.66 -22.89 -36.70
N SER A 119 -20.81 -22.50 -37.98
CA SER A 119 -20.92 -21.10 -38.41
C SER A 119 -22.11 -20.35 -37.79
N LYS A 120 -23.28 -20.98 -37.64
CA LYS A 120 -24.43 -20.40 -36.92
C LYS A 120 -24.13 -20.28 -35.43
N ILE A 121 -23.52 -21.28 -34.81
CA ILE A 121 -23.08 -21.16 -33.41
C ILE A 121 -22.07 -20.01 -33.25
N ASN A 122 -21.13 -19.82 -34.17
CA ASN A 122 -20.19 -18.69 -34.13
C ASN A 122 -20.88 -17.32 -34.32
N TYR A 123 -22.12 -17.25 -34.82
CA TYR A 123 -22.94 -16.03 -34.73
C TYR A 123 -23.37 -15.69 -33.30
N THR A 124 -23.60 -16.67 -32.42
CA THR A 124 -23.91 -16.40 -30.99
C THR A 124 -22.73 -15.75 -30.24
N VAL A 125 -21.51 -16.08 -30.67
CA VAL A 125 -20.25 -15.51 -30.17
C VAL A 125 -20.04 -14.12 -30.76
N THR A 126 -20.18 -13.98 -32.08
CA THR A 126 -20.07 -12.72 -32.82
C THR A 126 -21.08 -11.68 -32.31
N ALA A 127 -22.34 -12.06 -32.14
CA ALA A 127 -23.41 -11.16 -31.68
C ALA A 127 -23.15 -10.66 -30.25
N TYR A 128 -22.65 -11.54 -29.36
CA TYR A 128 -22.18 -11.13 -28.03
C TYR A 128 -21.02 -10.12 -28.15
N LEU A 129 -20.00 -10.41 -28.97
CA LEU A 129 -18.83 -9.53 -29.16
C LEU A 129 -19.20 -8.15 -29.73
N CYS A 130 -20.16 -8.07 -30.66
CA CYS A 130 -20.67 -6.81 -31.20
C CYS A 130 -21.29 -5.92 -30.11
N PHE A 131 -22.20 -6.46 -29.29
CA PHE A 131 -22.80 -5.69 -28.20
C PHE A 131 -21.82 -5.44 -27.05
N GLN A 132 -20.87 -6.36 -26.81
CA GLN A 132 -19.77 -6.16 -25.88
C GLN A 132 -18.88 -4.99 -26.30
N ALA A 133 -18.67 -4.78 -27.60
CA ALA A 133 -17.92 -3.64 -28.13
C ALA A 133 -18.68 -2.32 -27.97
N VAL A 134 -19.97 -2.29 -28.36
CA VAL A 134 -20.75 -1.06 -28.49
C VAL A 134 -21.32 -0.57 -27.15
N ALA A 135 -21.93 -1.45 -26.35
CA ALA A 135 -22.69 -1.04 -25.16
C ALA A 135 -21.87 -0.26 -24.10
N PRO A 136 -20.58 -0.56 -23.83
CA PRO A 136 -19.79 0.22 -22.89
C PRO A 136 -19.68 1.70 -23.23
N VAL A 137 -19.71 2.09 -24.51
CA VAL A 137 -19.68 3.50 -24.93
C VAL A 137 -20.92 4.25 -24.41
N PHE A 138 -22.09 3.62 -24.49
CA PHE A 138 -23.34 4.20 -24.04
C PHE A 138 -23.52 4.12 -22.52
N VAL A 139 -23.23 2.97 -21.92
CA VAL A 139 -23.52 2.68 -20.51
C VAL A 139 -22.45 3.25 -19.56
N SER A 140 -21.16 3.29 -19.97
CA SER A 140 -20.14 3.98 -19.15
C SER A 140 -20.46 5.48 -19.06
N SER A 141 -20.90 6.10 -20.15
CA SER A 141 -21.35 7.51 -20.15
C SER A 141 -22.64 7.75 -19.37
N PHE A 142 -23.47 6.73 -19.10
CA PHE A 142 -24.53 6.85 -18.09
C PHE A 142 -23.94 6.88 -16.67
N SER A 143 -22.88 6.12 -16.38
CA SER A 143 -22.20 6.14 -15.07
C SER A 143 -21.49 7.46 -14.75
N ASP A 144 -21.14 8.25 -15.77
CA ASP A 144 -20.60 9.61 -15.61
C ASP A 144 -21.68 10.64 -15.20
N ILE A 145 -22.97 10.27 -15.24
CA ILE A 145 -24.11 11.17 -14.95
C ILE A 145 -24.92 10.66 -13.74
N TRP A 146 -25.22 9.36 -13.71
CA TRP A 146 -26.00 8.68 -12.67
C TRP A 146 -25.13 8.04 -11.58
N GLY A 147 -23.82 8.27 -11.61
CA GLY A 147 -22.85 7.69 -10.68
C GLY A 147 -22.42 6.26 -11.04
N ARG A 148 -21.30 5.80 -10.48
CA ARG A 148 -20.74 4.47 -10.75
C ARG A 148 -21.62 3.38 -10.16
N ARG A 149 -22.01 3.54 -8.88
CA ARG A 149 -22.67 2.50 -8.10
C ARG A 149 -24.06 2.12 -8.64
N PRO A 150 -25.00 3.04 -8.91
CA PRO A 150 -26.32 2.68 -9.42
C PRO A 150 -26.28 1.98 -10.78
N VAL A 151 -25.39 2.41 -11.67
CA VAL A 151 -25.23 1.81 -13.01
C VAL A 151 -24.63 0.41 -12.91
N MET A 152 -23.62 0.18 -12.06
CA MET A 152 -23.12 -1.18 -11.79
C MET A 152 -24.20 -2.11 -11.21
N MET A 153 -25.08 -1.61 -10.34
CA MET A 153 -26.21 -2.40 -9.83
C MET A 153 -27.20 -2.76 -10.94
N GLY A 154 -27.57 -1.80 -11.79
CA GLY A 154 -28.44 -2.06 -12.95
C GLY A 154 -27.85 -3.06 -13.96
N CYS A 155 -26.55 -2.93 -14.24
CA CYS A 155 -25.78 -3.89 -15.05
C CYS A 155 -25.83 -5.31 -14.51
N LEU A 156 -25.61 -5.51 -13.20
CA LEU A 156 -25.67 -6.85 -12.60
C LEU A 156 -27.09 -7.40 -12.57
N ILE A 157 -28.10 -6.60 -12.23
CA ILE A 157 -29.52 -7.02 -12.24
C ILE A 157 -29.95 -7.46 -13.65
N GLY A 158 -29.68 -6.65 -14.67
CA GLY A 158 -29.97 -7.01 -16.06
C GLY A 158 -29.22 -8.26 -16.52
N GLY A 159 -27.95 -8.41 -16.10
CA GLY A 159 -27.15 -9.62 -16.34
C GLY A 159 -27.72 -10.88 -15.67
N ILE A 160 -28.24 -10.79 -14.44
CA ILE A 160 -28.91 -11.90 -13.74
C ILE A 160 -30.18 -12.30 -14.50
N CYS A 161 -31.08 -11.36 -14.77
CA CYS A 161 -32.33 -11.62 -15.49
C CYS A 161 -32.09 -12.24 -16.87
N THR A 162 -31.07 -11.75 -17.59
CA THR A 162 -30.74 -12.27 -18.93
C THR A 162 -30.10 -13.66 -18.88
N ASN A 163 -29.22 -13.94 -17.91
CA ASN A 163 -28.67 -15.29 -17.71
C ASN A 163 -29.77 -16.30 -17.39
N VAL A 164 -30.71 -15.97 -16.50
CA VAL A 164 -31.89 -16.81 -16.24
C VAL A 164 -32.70 -17.04 -17.52
N GLY A 165 -32.94 -15.99 -18.31
CA GLY A 165 -33.62 -16.08 -19.60
C GLY A 165 -32.93 -17.00 -20.62
N ILE A 166 -31.59 -17.02 -20.66
CA ILE A 166 -30.84 -17.93 -21.54
C ILE A 166 -30.94 -19.37 -21.03
N ALA A 167 -30.82 -19.59 -19.71
CA ALA A 167 -30.87 -20.93 -19.12
C ALA A 167 -32.21 -21.66 -19.36
N VAL A 168 -33.32 -20.91 -19.34
CA VAL A 168 -34.67 -21.45 -19.65
C VAL A 168 -35.01 -21.45 -21.14
N SER A 169 -34.22 -20.79 -21.99
CA SER A 169 -34.48 -20.75 -23.44
C SER A 169 -34.28 -22.11 -24.08
N ARG A 170 -35.18 -22.47 -25.00
CA ARG A 170 -35.08 -23.63 -25.89
C ARG A 170 -35.26 -23.24 -27.36
N THR A 171 -34.82 -22.03 -27.71
CA THR A 171 -34.94 -21.48 -29.07
C THR A 171 -33.68 -20.73 -29.48
N TYR A 172 -33.01 -21.18 -30.54
CA TYR A 172 -31.72 -20.65 -31.02
C TYR A 172 -31.72 -19.12 -31.22
N TRP A 173 -32.69 -18.54 -31.93
CA TRP A 173 -32.72 -17.10 -32.17
C TRP A 173 -32.87 -16.29 -30.87
N LEU A 174 -33.60 -16.82 -29.89
CA LEU A 174 -33.80 -16.19 -28.59
C LEU A 174 -32.51 -16.23 -27.77
N ILE A 175 -31.71 -17.30 -27.89
CA ILE A 175 -30.36 -17.34 -27.30
C ILE A 175 -29.45 -16.28 -27.95
N VAL A 176 -29.44 -16.15 -29.29
CA VAL A 176 -28.68 -15.09 -29.99
C VAL A 176 -29.09 -13.70 -29.48
N PHE A 177 -30.39 -13.41 -29.42
CA PHE A 177 -30.91 -12.14 -28.92
C PHE A 177 -30.54 -11.88 -27.46
N LEU A 178 -30.74 -12.84 -26.57
CA LEU A 178 -30.42 -12.70 -25.15
C LEU A 178 -28.90 -12.61 -24.92
N ARG A 179 -28.04 -13.20 -25.77
CA ARG A 179 -26.59 -12.98 -25.73
C ARG A 179 -26.22 -11.52 -26.03
N CYS A 180 -26.91 -10.84 -26.95
CA CYS A 180 -26.77 -9.39 -27.18
C CYS A 180 -27.18 -8.57 -25.94
N VAL A 181 -28.31 -8.91 -25.32
CA VAL A 181 -28.81 -8.24 -24.10
C VAL A 181 -27.84 -8.46 -22.92
N LEU A 182 -27.31 -9.68 -22.76
CA LEU A 182 -26.35 -10.04 -21.71
C LEU A 182 -25.05 -9.26 -21.84
N ALA A 183 -24.50 -9.19 -23.06
CA ALA A 183 -23.33 -8.38 -23.38
C ALA A 183 -23.60 -6.89 -23.09
N SER A 184 -24.79 -6.39 -23.41
CA SER A 184 -25.17 -5.00 -23.18
C SER A 184 -25.16 -4.61 -21.70
N PHE A 185 -25.56 -5.53 -20.81
CA PHE A 185 -25.56 -5.30 -19.37
C PHE A 185 -24.21 -5.56 -18.70
N LEU A 186 -23.48 -6.62 -19.07
CA LEU A 186 -22.26 -7.00 -18.36
C LEU A 186 -20.99 -6.31 -18.89
N ALA A 187 -20.82 -6.17 -20.21
CA ALA A 187 -19.62 -5.56 -20.79
C ALA A 187 -19.23 -4.18 -20.23
N PRO A 188 -20.17 -3.27 -19.89
CA PRO A 188 -19.84 -1.98 -19.30
C PRO A 188 -19.11 -2.08 -17.95
N LEU A 189 -19.27 -3.18 -17.19
CA LEU A 189 -18.69 -3.30 -15.85
C LEU A 189 -17.17 -3.15 -15.85
N VAL A 190 -16.43 -3.72 -16.81
CA VAL A 190 -14.96 -3.56 -16.89
C VAL A 190 -14.56 -2.09 -17.07
N SER A 191 -15.33 -1.35 -17.86
CA SER A 191 -15.10 0.08 -18.09
C SER A 191 -15.43 0.90 -16.84
N ILE A 192 -16.56 0.61 -16.19
CA ILE A 192 -17.04 1.35 -15.01
C ILE A 192 -16.17 1.05 -13.78
N THR A 193 -15.71 -0.18 -13.56
CA THR A 193 -14.80 -0.50 -12.44
C THR A 193 -13.42 0.13 -12.64
N THR A 194 -12.88 0.11 -13.87
CA THR A 194 -11.63 0.81 -14.22
C THR A 194 -11.76 2.32 -14.02
N ALA A 195 -12.87 2.93 -14.44
CA ALA A 195 -13.15 4.34 -14.21
C ALA A 195 -13.29 4.67 -12.71
N SER A 196 -13.95 3.79 -11.94
CA SER A 196 -14.12 3.94 -10.49
C SER A 196 -12.76 3.97 -9.78
N VAL A 197 -11.82 3.09 -10.15
CA VAL A 197 -10.42 3.15 -9.65
C VAL A 197 -9.72 4.44 -10.11
N GLY A 198 -10.04 4.96 -11.29
CA GLY A 198 -9.59 6.28 -11.74
C GLY A 198 -10.04 7.42 -10.82
N ASP A 199 -11.28 7.38 -10.33
CA ASP A 199 -11.90 8.46 -9.52
C ASP A 199 -11.12 8.73 -8.20
N PHE A 200 -10.59 7.67 -7.55
CA PHE A 200 -9.91 7.75 -6.23
C PHE A 200 -8.38 7.53 -6.25
N THR A 201 -7.73 7.55 -7.43
CA THR A 201 -6.27 7.37 -7.56
C THR A 201 -5.50 8.66 -7.87
N THR A 202 -4.29 8.78 -7.29
CA THR A 202 -3.30 9.80 -7.65
C THR A 202 -2.43 9.33 -8.81
N ARG A 203 -1.85 10.25 -9.58
CA ARG A 203 -0.96 9.92 -10.72
C ARG A 203 0.14 8.92 -10.34
N ARG A 204 0.64 8.99 -9.09
CA ARG A 204 1.68 8.12 -8.54
C ARG A 204 1.23 6.69 -8.25
N ASN A 205 0.01 6.47 -7.74
CA ASN A 205 -0.47 5.14 -7.36
C ASN A 205 -1.40 4.48 -8.39
N ARG A 206 -1.95 5.26 -9.33
CA ARG A 206 -2.90 4.81 -10.37
C ARG A 206 -2.40 3.60 -11.15
N GLY A 207 -1.18 3.65 -11.69
CA GLY A 207 -0.64 2.56 -12.52
C GLY A 207 -0.69 1.19 -11.83
N SER A 208 -0.30 1.13 -10.54
CA SER A 208 -0.30 -0.10 -9.76
C SER A 208 -1.71 -0.56 -9.36
N LEU A 209 -2.60 0.35 -8.97
CA LEU A 209 -3.97 -0.01 -8.59
C LEU A 209 -4.85 -0.36 -9.80
N THR A 210 -4.66 0.30 -10.94
CA THR A 210 -5.33 -0.04 -12.20
C THR A 210 -4.81 -1.38 -12.76
N SER A 211 -3.51 -1.67 -12.73
CA SER A 211 -2.99 -2.97 -13.17
C SER A 211 -3.37 -4.12 -12.23
N LEU A 212 -3.42 -3.87 -10.91
CA LEU A 212 -4.01 -4.80 -9.93
C LEU A 212 -5.48 -5.10 -10.28
N THR A 213 -6.26 -4.07 -10.63
CA THR A 213 -7.69 -4.21 -10.94
C THR A 213 -7.91 -4.98 -12.24
N ALA A 214 -7.16 -4.63 -13.29
CA ALA A 214 -7.20 -5.33 -14.58
C ALA A 214 -6.73 -6.79 -14.43
N GLY A 215 -5.58 -7.03 -13.80
CA GLY A 215 -5.02 -8.38 -13.63
C GLY A 215 -5.92 -9.34 -12.86
N PHE A 216 -6.50 -8.90 -11.74
CA PHE A 216 -7.46 -9.72 -11.00
C PHE A 216 -8.78 -9.92 -11.78
N THR A 217 -9.23 -8.92 -12.56
CA THR A 217 -10.38 -9.08 -13.47
C THR A 217 -10.12 -10.12 -14.56
N LEU A 218 -8.89 -10.16 -15.09
CA LEU A 218 -8.50 -11.05 -16.19
C LEU A 218 -8.37 -12.52 -15.78
N ILE A 219 -8.18 -12.84 -14.49
CA ILE A 219 -8.32 -14.21 -13.95
C ILE A 219 -9.64 -14.85 -14.40
N GLY A 220 -10.71 -14.05 -14.44
CA GLY A 220 -12.02 -14.49 -14.92
C GLY A 220 -12.01 -15.00 -16.36
N GLN A 221 -11.21 -14.40 -17.26
CA GLN A 221 -11.12 -14.88 -18.65
C GLN A 221 -10.39 -16.22 -18.74
N GLY A 222 -9.38 -16.42 -17.90
CA GLY A 222 -8.53 -17.60 -17.93
C GLY A 222 -9.17 -18.89 -17.42
N PHE A 223 -9.94 -18.81 -16.33
CA PHE A 223 -10.50 -20.02 -15.67
C PHE A 223 -11.98 -20.26 -15.98
N ALA A 224 -12.68 -19.29 -16.56
CA ALA A 224 -14.08 -19.44 -16.96
C ALA A 224 -14.34 -20.62 -17.92
N PRO A 225 -13.54 -20.92 -18.96
CA PRO A 225 -13.82 -22.06 -19.84
C PRO A 225 -13.80 -23.40 -19.09
N PHE A 226 -12.87 -23.61 -18.15
CA PHE A 226 -12.86 -24.81 -17.31
C PHE A 226 -14.11 -24.91 -16.42
N ILE A 227 -14.54 -23.80 -15.81
CA ILE A 227 -15.79 -23.76 -15.03
C ILE A 227 -16.98 -24.08 -15.93
N GLY A 228 -17.02 -23.54 -17.16
CA GLY A 228 -18.03 -23.85 -18.17
C GLY A 228 -18.09 -25.34 -18.47
N ALA A 229 -16.95 -25.96 -18.76
CA ALA A 229 -16.86 -27.39 -19.03
C ALA A 229 -17.30 -28.28 -17.86
N VAL A 230 -17.01 -27.88 -16.62
CA VAL A 230 -17.47 -28.62 -15.42
C VAL A 230 -19.00 -28.53 -15.28
N MET A 231 -19.59 -27.33 -15.46
CA MET A 231 -21.04 -27.15 -15.40
C MET A 231 -21.75 -27.94 -16.50
N ASP A 232 -21.22 -27.89 -17.73
CA ASP A 232 -21.76 -28.57 -18.91
C ASP A 232 -21.66 -30.10 -18.79
N THR A 233 -20.49 -30.62 -18.40
CA THR A 233 -20.29 -32.08 -18.22
C THR A 233 -21.16 -32.67 -17.11
N ALA A 234 -21.49 -31.89 -16.07
CA ALA A 234 -22.25 -32.37 -14.92
C ALA A 234 -23.77 -32.16 -15.02
N TRP A 235 -24.23 -31.07 -15.68
CA TRP A 235 -25.64 -30.65 -15.69
C TRP A 235 -26.10 -30.05 -17.04
N GLY A 236 -25.28 -30.11 -18.08
CA GLY A 236 -25.54 -29.57 -19.42
C GLY A 236 -25.42 -28.05 -19.52
N TRP A 237 -25.34 -27.56 -20.76
CA TRP A 237 -25.10 -26.15 -21.08
C TRP A 237 -25.97 -25.12 -20.33
N PRO A 238 -27.25 -25.37 -19.95
CA PRO A 238 -28.03 -24.39 -19.18
C PRO A 238 -27.44 -24.08 -17.80
N ALA A 239 -26.69 -25.02 -17.20
CA ALA A 239 -26.07 -24.85 -15.89
C ALA A 239 -24.99 -23.77 -15.89
N ILE A 240 -24.33 -23.51 -17.02
CA ILE A 240 -23.39 -22.39 -17.20
C ILE A 240 -24.09 -21.05 -16.89
N PHE A 241 -25.32 -20.89 -17.38
CA PHE A 241 -26.09 -19.67 -17.23
C PHE A 241 -26.75 -19.55 -15.86
N TRP A 242 -27.19 -20.67 -15.25
CA TRP A 242 -27.62 -20.69 -13.84
C TRP A 242 -26.46 -20.34 -12.89
N PHE A 243 -25.27 -20.92 -13.08
CA PHE A 243 -24.06 -20.55 -12.36
C PHE A 243 -23.74 -19.06 -12.53
N SER A 244 -23.79 -18.55 -13.77
CA SER A 244 -23.51 -17.15 -14.06
C SER A 244 -24.55 -16.19 -13.45
N ALA A 245 -25.81 -16.59 -13.35
CA ALA A 245 -26.85 -15.83 -12.64
C ALA A 245 -26.58 -15.80 -11.12
N ALA A 246 -26.27 -16.94 -10.52
CA ALA A 246 -25.95 -17.03 -9.09
C ALA A 246 -24.67 -16.25 -8.72
N PHE A 247 -23.63 -16.33 -9.56
CA PHE A 247 -22.39 -15.58 -9.41
C PHE A 247 -22.64 -14.07 -9.52
N ASN A 248 -23.34 -13.60 -10.55
CA ASN A 248 -23.73 -12.20 -10.67
C ASN A 248 -24.57 -11.73 -9.47
N GLY A 249 -25.41 -12.59 -8.88
CA GLY A 249 -26.16 -12.32 -7.66
C GLY A 249 -25.27 -12.14 -6.43
N LEU A 250 -24.29 -13.03 -6.22
CA LEU A 250 -23.28 -12.89 -5.15
C LEU A 250 -22.45 -11.60 -5.33
N ILE A 251 -22.05 -11.28 -6.55
CA ILE A 251 -21.32 -10.05 -6.86
C ILE A 251 -22.20 -8.81 -6.70
N LEU A 252 -23.51 -8.88 -6.95
CA LEU A 252 -24.46 -7.81 -6.66
C LEU A 252 -24.59 -7.55 -5.15
N LEU A 253 -24.54 -8.59 -4.31
CA LEU A 253 -24.47 -8.42 -2.84
C LEU A 253 -23.15 -7.78 -2.43
N ILE A 254 -22.01 -8.23 -2.97
CA ILE A 254 -20.68 -7.65 -2.70
C ILE A 254 -20.64 -6.17 -3.10
N LEU A 255 -21.14 -5.82 -4.29
CA LEU A 255 -21.32 -4.44 -4.74
C LEU A 255 -22.22 -3.67 -3.76
N PHE A 256 -23.39 -4.22 -3.42
CA PHE A 256 -24.36 -3.57 -2.54
C PHE A 256 -23.76 -3.21 -1.17
N PHE A 257 -23.08 -4.14 -0.51
CA PHE A 257 -22.49 -3.95 0.81
C PHE A 257 -21.19 -3.14 0.80
N LEU A 258 -20.23 -3.50 -0.06
CA LEU A 258 -18.83 -3.08 0.08
C LEU A 258 -18.38 -1.96 -0.86
N ALA A 259 -19.06 -1.72 -1.98
CA ALA A 259 -18.65 -0.70 -2.95
C ALA A 259 -19.43 0.61 -2.76
N PRO A 260 -18.83 1.69 -2.20
CA PRO A 260 -19.46 3.00 -2.17
C PRO A 260 -19.59 3.62 -3.57
N GLU A 261 -20.39 4.68 -3.69
CA GLU A 261 -20.29 5.58 -4.84
C GLU A 261 -18.90 6.24 -4.86
N THR A 262 -18.24 6.26 -6.03
CA THR A 262 -16.93 6.91 -6.22
C THR A 262 -17.02 8.14 -7.13
N HIS A 263 -18.14 8.36 -7.83
CA HIS A 263 -18.26 9.47 -8.76
C HIS A 263 -18.19 10.82 -8.04
N ARG A 264 -17.19 11.63 -8.39
CA ARG A 264 -16.80 12.85 -7.67
C ARG A 264 -17.89 13.93 -7.60
N GLY A 265 -18.77 14.01 -8.60
CA GLY A 265 -19.95 14.88 -8.56
C GLY A 265 -21.06 14.45 -7.58
N TYR A 266 -20.92 13.30 -6.91
CA TYR A 266 -21.82 12.81 -5.85
C TYR A 266 -21.18 12.75 -4.47
N VAL A 267 -19.87 12.46 -4.38
CA VAL A 267 -19.17 12.20 -3.11
C VAL A 267 -17.86 13.00 -2.92
N GLY A 268 -17.45 13.79 -3.92
CA GLY A 268 -16.17 14.50 -3.91
C GLY A 268 -14.99 13.52 -3.95
N ASP A 269 -14.08 13.70 -3.00
CA ASP A 269 -12.94 12.85 -2.66
C ASP A 269 -13.31 11.60 -1.80
N LEU A 270 -14.60 11.28 -1.75
CA LEU A 270 -15.30 10.40 -0.80
C LEU A 270 -15.57 10.98 0.61
N SER A 271 -15.25 12.25 0.90
CA SER A 271 -15.62 12.88 2.18
C SER A 271 -17.10 13.25 2.30
N VAL A 272 -17.89 13.25 1.22
CA VAL A 272 -19.26 13.80 1.21
C VAL A 272 -20.32 12.70 1.16
N ARG A 273 -21.26 12.67 2.12
CA ARG A 273 -22.36 11.69 2.13
C ARG A 273 -23.34 11.96 0.98
N PRO A 274 -23.58 11.01 0.05
CA PRO A 274 -24.45 11.26 -1.09
C PRO A 274 -25.93 11.35 -0.65
N LYS A 275 -26.72 12.15 -1.37
CA LYS A 275 -28.11 12.50 -1.02
C LYS A 275 -29.08 11.31 -1.10
N HIS A 276 -29.20 10.65 -2.25
CA HIS A 276 -30.16 9.56 -2.44
C HIS A 276 -29.61 8.21 -1.95
N PHE A 277 -30.51 7.33 -1.47
CA PHE A 277 -30.13 6.05 -0.86
C PHE A 277 -29.38 5.11 -1.82
N ILE A 278 -29.67 5.15 -3.12
CA ILE A 278 -29.08 4.24 -4.12
C ILE A 278 -27.55 4.39 -4.26
N HIS A 279 -27.02 5.60 -4.04
CA HIS A 279 -25.58 5.87 -3.98
C HIS A 279 -24.93 5.52 -2.62
N ARG A 280 -25.74 5.22 -1.59
CA ARG A 280 -25.23 4.83 -0.27
C ARG A 280 -24.98 3.34 -0.24
N SER A 281 -23.82 2.94 0.26
CA SER A 281 -23.49 1.57 0.65
C SER A 281 -23.40 1.46 2.17
N PRO A 282 -23.64 0.27 2.75
CA PRO A 282 -23.30 -0.03 4.15
C PRO A 282 -21.82 0.22 4.48
N TYR A 283 -20.90 0.10 3.52
CA TYR A 283 -19.48 0.48 3.70
C TYR A 283 -19.28 1.94 4.16
N LEU A 284 -20.21 2.86 3.87
CA LEU A 284 -20.15 4.23 4.40
C LEU A 284 -20.24 4.29 5.94
N ILE A 285 -20.77 3.24 6.59
CA ILE A 285 -20.79 3.13 8.06
C ILE A 285 -19.37 2.91 8.61
N TYR A 286 -18.55 2.09 7.93
CA TYR A 286 -17.15 1.84 8.31
C TYR A 286 -16.28 3.10 8.25
N LEU A 287 -16.55 4.00 7.31
CA LEU A 287 -15.84 5.27 7.18
C LEU A 287 -16.25 6.29 8.26
N GLY A 288 -17.41 6.13 8.89
CA GLY A 288 -17.86 6.89 10.06
C GLY A 288 -17.73 8.41 9.92
N ASP A 289 -17.17 9.05 10.94
CA ASP A 289 -17.03 10.51 11.05
C ASP A 289 -16.14 11.16 9.98
N ARG A 290 -15.41 10.35 9.18
CA ARG A 290 -14.68 10.87 8.01
C ARG A 290 -15.63 11.37 6.92
N ILE A 291 -16.89 10.90 6.89
CA ILE A 291 -17.90 11.34 5.94
C ILE A 291 -18.76 12.44 6.55
N LYS A 292 -18.66 13.64 5.98
CA LYS A 292 -19.45 14.81 6.37
C LYS A 292 -20.82 14.84 5.68
N PRO A 293 -21.80 15.60 6.20
CA PRO A 293 -23.07 15.85 5.53
C PRO A 293 -22.90 16.39 4.11
N TYR A 294 -23.94 16.31 3.28
CA TYR A 294 -23.84 16.75 1.88
C TYR A 294 -23.49 18.24 1.76
N ASP A 295 -22.34 18.52 1.18
CA ASP A 295 -21.81 19.86 0.93
C ASP A 295 -21.65 20.06 -0.58
N LYS A 296 -22.23 21.13 -1.12
CA LYS A 296 -22.18 21.45 -2.56
C LYS A 296 -20.81 22.02 -2.97
N SER A 297 -20.03 22.57 -2.03
CA SER A 297 -18.71 23.16 -2.32
C SER A 297 -17.60 22.11 -2.55
N LYS A 298 -17.84 20.85 -2.12
CA LYS A 298 -16.83 19.77 -2.10
C LYS A 298 -17.06 18.68 -3.14
N VAL A 299 -18.02 18.86 -4.03
CA VAL A 299 -18.33 17.93 -5.13
C VAL A 299 -18.05 18.59 -6.47
N GLU A 300 -17.46 17.86 -7.41
CA GLU A 300 -17.16 18.38 -8.75
C GLU A 300 -18.46 18.71 -9.53
N LYS A 301 -18.40 19.70 -10.44
CA LYS A 301 -19.56 20.09 -11.27
C LYS A 301 -20.00 18.90 -12.14
N ARG A 302 -21.16 18.30 -11.83
CA ARG A 302 -21.71 17.15 -12.57
C ARG A 302 -21.94 17.45 -14.05
N ILE A 303 -21.58 16.49 -14.91
CA ILE A 303 -21.89 16.53 -16.34
C ILE A 303 -23.38 16.21 -16.51
N HIS A 304 -24.20 17.21 -16.81
CA HIS A 304 -25.65 17.06 -16.93
C HIS A 304 -26.15 16.70 -18.33
N LYS A 305 -25.30 16.71 -19.36
CA LYS A 305 -25.66 16.38 -20.76
C LYS A 305 -25.10 15.01 -21.15
N TYR A 306 -25.97 14.10 -21.60
CA TYR A 306 -25.57 12.80 -22.13
C TYR A 306 -24.94 12.94 -23.52
N GLN A 307 -23.66 12.54 -23.66
CA GLN A 307 -22.85 12.77 -24.86
C GLN A 307 -21.92 11.57 -25.18
N PRO A 308 -22.45 10.34 -25.39
CA PRO A 308 -21.65 9.13 -25.63
C PRO A 308 -20.78 9.16 -26.91
N TRP A 309 -21.00 10.14 -27.80
CA TRP A 309 -20.16 10.37 -28.98
C TRP A 309 -18.84 11.09 -28.68
N LYS A 310 -18.70 11.79 -27.54
CA LYS A 310 -17.46 12.52 -27.20
C LYS A 310 -16.20 11.63 -27.18
N PRO A 311 -16.22 10.42 -26.57
CA PRO A 311 -15.10 9.49 -26.66
C PRO A 311 -14.78 9.04 -28.09
N LEU A 312 -15.79 8.89 -28.96
CA LEU A 312 -15.56 8.53 -30.37
C LEU A 312 -14.78 9.60 -31.13
N MET A 313 -14.93 10.88 -30.77
CA MET A 313 -14.14 11.97 -31.38
C MET A 313 -12.64 11.87 -31.11
N LEU A 314 -12.20 11.07 -30.13
CA LEU A 314 -10.77 10.79 -29.94
C LEU A 314 -10.16 10.00 -31.11
N THR A 315 -10.97 9.24 -31.87
CA THR A 315 -10.50 8.46 -33.03
C THR A 315 -9.96 9.34 -34.17
N TYR A 316 -10.39 10.60 -34.29
CA TYR A 316 -9.84 11.54 -35.27
C TYR A 316 -8.35 11.87 -35.01
N LYS A 317 -7.81 11.58 -33.82
CA LYS A 317 -6.39 11.77 -33.49
C LYS A 317 -5.58 10.54 -33.92
N PHE A 318 -4.83 10.65 -35.02
CA PHE A 318 -4.01 9.57 -35.59
C PHE A 318 -3.19 8.77 -34.54
N ASN A 319 -2.54 9.45 -33.60
CA ASN A 319 -1.75 8.82 -32.52
C ASN A 319 -2.55 7.84 -31.66
N ILE A 320 -3.87 8.02 -31.54
CA ILE A 320 -4.77 7.13 -30.78
C ILE A 320 -5.14 5.90 -31.61
N LEU A 321 -5.43 6.07 -32.92
CA LEU A 321 -5.61 4.95 -33.84
C LEU A 321 -4.36 4.08 -33.96
N SER A 322 -3.17 4.68 -33.96
CA SER A 322 -1.89 3.95 -33.96
C SER A 322 -1.68 3.05 -32.74
N ILE A 323 -2.42 3.26 -31.65
CA ILE A 323 -2.42 2.40 -30.45
C ILE A 323 -3.60 1.42 -30.51
N LEU A 324 -4.81 1.92 -30.77
CA LEU A 324 -6.04 1.13 -30.76
C LEU A 324 -6.03 -0.01 -31.78
N VAL A 325 -5.70 0.28 -33.04
CA VAL A 325 -5.86 -0.70 -34.13
C VAL A 325 -4.92 -1.90 -33.95
N PRO A 326 -3.60 -1.75 -33.70
CA PRO A 326 -2.71 -2.91 -33.57
C PRO A 326 -2.98 -3.73 -32.31
N CYS A 327 -3.32 -3.09 -31.18
CA CYS A 327 -3.67 -3.80 -29.95
C CYS A 327 -4.98 -4.58 -30.10
N SER A 328 -5.93 -4.07 -30.89
CA SER A 328 -7.20 -4.74 -31.19
C SER A 328 -7.04 -5.93 -32.12
N ILE A 329 -6.13 -5.85 -33.10
CA ILE A 329 -5.78 -6.98 -33.98
C ILE A 329 -5.10 -8.10 -33.19
N LEU A 330 -4.16 -7.78 -32.30
CA LEU A 330 -3.51 -8.78 -31.43
C LEU A 330 -4.50 -9.47 -30.48
N PHE A 331 -5.50 -8.73 -29.96
CA PHE A 331 -6.59 -9.32 -29.17
C PHE A 331 -7.58 -10.13 -30.02
N ALA A 332 -7.84 -9.74 -31.25
CA ALA A 332 -8.67 -10.52 -32.17
C ALA A 332 -8.01 -11.87 -32.52
N LEU A 333 -6.71 -11.86 -32.80
CA LEU A 333 -5.88 -13.06 -32.99
C LEU A 333 -5.89 -13.97 -31.74
N TRP A 334 -5.81 -13.40 -30.53
CA TRP A 334 -6.03 -14.16 -29.30
C TRP A 334 -7.47 -14.71 -29.20
N THR A 335 -8.50 -13.93 -29.56
CA THR A 335 -9.90 -14.37 -29.46
C THR A 335 -10.20 -15.56 -30.37
N ILE A 336 -9.71 -15.54 -31.62
CA ILE A 336 -9.88 -16.67 -32.55
C ILE A 336 -9.11 -17.91 -32.06
N SER A 337 -7.91 -17.74 -31.47
CA SER A 337 -7.13 -18.90 -30.96
C SER A 337 -7.89 -19.70 -29.89
N GLN A 338 -8.67 -19.02 -29.04
CA GLN A 338 -9.51 -19.69 -28.05
C GLN A 338 -10.74 -20.37 -28.68
N THR A 339 -11.28 -19.81 -29.78
CA THR A 339 -12.41 -20.38 -30.52
C THR A 339 -11.98 -21.65 -31.28
N THR A 340 -10.93 -21.56 -32.12
CA THR A 340 -10.34 -22.70 -32.84
C THR A 340 -9.87 -23.80 -31.86
N LEU A 341 -9.32 -23.44 -30.69
CA LEU A 341 -8.92 -24.42 -29.66
C LEU A 341 -10.11 -25.26 -29.17
N SER A 342 -11.25 -24.65 -28.89
CA SER A 342 -12.43 -25.39 -28.40
C SER A 342 -13.01 -26.29 -29.50
N VAL A 343 -13.22 -25.73 -30.70
CA VAL A 343 -13.83 -26.42 -31.84
C VAL A 343 -12.99 -27.63 -32.27
N HIS A 344 -11.72 -27.44 -32.62
CA HIS A 344 -10.91 -28.51 -33.19
C HIS A 344 -10.54 -29.60 -32.17
N LEU A 345 -10.42 -29.28 -30.87
CA LEU A 345 -10.24 -30.32 -29.86
C LEU A 345 -11.46 -31.27 -29.76
N SER A 346 -12.66 -30.76 -30.03
CA SER A 346 -13.88 -31.59 -30.14
C SER A 346 -13.96 -32.30 -31.50
N LYS A 347 -13.72 -31.57 -32.59
CA LYS A 347 -13.98 -31.97 -33.99
C LYS A 347 -12.94 -32.95 -34.53
N ASP A 348 -11.65 -32.61 -34.39
CA ASP A 348 -10.53 -33.33 -35.02
C ASP A 348 -9.85 -34.28 -34.02
N TYR A 349 -9.78 -33.88 -32.75
CA TYR A 349 -9.14 -34.67 -31.69
C TYR A 349 -10.13 -35.51 -30.87
N HIS A 350 -11.44 -35.38 -31.11
CA HIS A 350 -12.51 -36.12 -30.43
C HIS A 350 -12.39 -36.12 -28.89
N LYS A 351 -12.10 -34.96 -28.30
CA LYS A 351 -11.99 -34.81 -26.83
C LYS A 351 -13.34 -34.42 -26.22
N SER A 352 -13.61 -34.99 -25.05
CA SER A 352 -14.80 -34.65 -24.25
C SER A 352 -14.70 -33.25 -23.67
N VAL A 353 -15.85 -32.63 -23.40
CA VAL A 353 -15.98 -31.26 -22.88
C VAL A 353 -15.07 -31.00 -21.67
N ILE A 354 -14.97 -31.94 -20.72
CA ILE A 354 -14.08 -31.82 -19.55
C ILE A 354 -12.58 -31.78 -19.92
N ILE A 355 -12.15 -32.52 -20.96
CA ILE A 355 -10.76 -32.49 -21.45
C ILE A 355 -10.49 -31.16 -22.16
N ILE A 356 -11.45 -30.66 -22.95
CA ILE A 356 -11.37 -29.34 -23.59
C ILE A 356 -11.26 -28.25 -22.51
N GLY A 357 -12.08 -28.32 -21.45
CA GLY A 357 -11.98 -27.46 -20.27
C GLY A 357 -10.61 -27.53 -19.57
N LEU A 358 -10.03 -28.73 -19.44
CA LEU A 358 -8.68 -28.91 -18.89
C LEU A 358 -7.59 -28.26 -19.77
N CYS A 359 -7.74 -28.31 -21.09
CA CYS A 359 -6.84 -27.63 -22.03
C CYS A 359 -6.80 -26.10 -21.83
N PHE A 360 -7.90 -25.49 -21.38
CA PHE A 360 -7.94 -24.05 -21.08
C PHE A 360 -7.16 -23.62 -19.82
N PHE A 361 -6.67 -24.54 -18.96
CA PHE A 361 -5.73 -24.14 -17.90
C PHE A 361 -4.43 -23.53 -18.44
N ALA A 362 -3.97 -23.94 -19.64
CA ALA A 362 -2.76 -23.39 -20.24
C ALA A 362 -2.89 -21.87 -20.56
N PRO A 363 -3.86 -21.41 -21.36
CA PRO A 363 -4.13 -19.97 -21.50
C PRO A 363 -4.57 -19.33 -20.16
N GLY A 364 -5.22 -20.06 -19.26
CA GLY A 364 -5.62 -19.55 -17.94
C GLY A 364 -4.46 -19.13 -17.05
N PHE A 365 -3.44 -19.97 -16.88
CA PHE A 365 -2.22 -19.61 -16.17
C PHE A 365 -1.39 -18.57 -16.93
N ALA A 366 -1.37 -18.62 -18.27
CA ALA A 366 -0.71 -17.62 -19.09
C ALA A 366 -1.26 -16.21 -18.88
N CYS A 367 -2.57 -16.07 -18.70
CA CYS A 367 -3.24 -14.79 -18.45
C CYS A 367 -2.77 -14.13 -17.12
N ILE A 368 -2.65 -14.93 -16.06
CA ILE A 368 -2.09 -14.50 -14.76
C ILE A 368 -0.61 -14.13 -14.91
N LEU A 369 0.21 -15.05 -15.44
CA LEU A 369 1.65 -14.88 -15.52
C LEU A 369 2.04 -13.73 -16.47
N GLY A 370 1.32 -13.56 -17.57
CA GLY A 370 1.49 -12.45 -18.51
C GLY A 370 1.29 -11.11 -17.82
N THR A 371 0.14 -10.89 -17.18
CA THR A 371 -0.17 -9.62 -16.50
C THR A 371 0.80 -9.31 -15.34
N LEU A 372 1.18 -10.32 -14.55
CA LEU A 372 2.15 -10.15 -13.46
C LEU A 372 3.57 -9.89 -13.96
N THR A 373 3.94 -10.40 -15.13
CA THR A 373 5.28 -10.22 -15.73
C THR A 373 5.36 -8.89 -16.47
N GLU A 374 4.33 -8.54 -17.24
CA GLU A 374 4.18 -7.23 -17.89
C GLU A 374 4.36 -6.10 -16.87
N GLY A 375 3.61 -6.12 -15.75
CA GLY A 375 3.72 -5.08 -14.71
C GLY A 375 5.13 -4.92 -14.15
N LYS A 376 5.84 -6.03 -13.91
CA LYS A 376 7.25 -6.01 -13.45
C LYS A 376 8.20 -5.47 -14.52
N ILE A 377 8.01 -5.84 -15.78
CA ILE A 377 8.79 -5.31 -16.91
C ILE A 377 8.54 -3.81 -17.07
N LEU A 378 7.30 -3.36 -16.92
CA LEU A 378 6.90 -1.96 -17.02
C LEU A 378 7.52 -1.11 -15.91
N ASP A 379 7.50 -1.60 -14.67
CA ASP A 379 8.16 -0.96 -13.51
C ASP A 379 9.68 -0.91 -13.66
N TYR A 380 10.29 -1.99 -14.18
CA TYR A 380 11.73 -2.03 -14.45
C TYR A 380 12.12 -1.03 -15.54
N LEU A 381 11.44 -1.06 -16.70
CA LEU A 381 11.68 -0.12 -17.80
C LEU A 381 11.43 1.32 -17.37
N TYR A 382 10.39 1.59 -16.56
CA TYR A 382 10.16 2.91 -15.98
C TYR A 382 11.35 3.35 -15.11
N LYS A 383 11.79 2.52 -14.14
CA LYS A 383 12.91 2.85 -13.25
C LYS A 383 14.20 3.09 -14.04
N THR A 384 14.58 2.18 -14.94
CA THR A 384 15.82 2.28 -15.72
C THR A 384 15.80 3.45 -16.70
N LYS A 385 14.69 3.68 -17.43
CA LYS A 385 14.62 4.83 -18.35
C LYS A 385 14.47 6.16 -17.60
N LYS A 386 13.85 6.17 -16.42
CA LYS A 386 13.81 7.37 -15.57
C LYS A 386 15.18 7.69 -14.97
N ALA A 387 15.92 6.70 -14.48
CA ALA A 387 17.29 6.92 -13.98
C ALA A 387 18.17 7.55 -15.06
N VAL A 388 18.20 6.97 -16.27
CA VAL A 388 18.94 7.53 -17.42
C VAL A 388 18.47 8.94 -17.78
N HIS A 389 17.17 9.23 -17.73
CA HIS A 389 16.62 10.57 -17.97
C HIS A 389 17.04 11.57 -16.90
N ASP A 390 17.02 11.17 -15.63
CA ASP A 390 17.34 12.04 -14.51
C ASP A 390 18.86 12.28 -14.37
N GLU A 391 19.67 11.36 -14.88
CA GLU A 391 21.12 11.50 -15.09
C GLU A 391 21.44 12.38 -16.32
N THR A 392 20.82 12.13 -17.48
CA THR A 392 21.01 12.94 -18.71
C THR A 392 20.65 14.41 -18.51
N TYR A 393 19.66 14.68 -17.66
CA TYR A 393 19.23 16.02 -17.27
C TYR A 393 19.43 16.25 -15.77
N LYS A 394 20.60 15.86 -15.25
CA LYS A 394 21.01 16.12 -13.86
C LYS A 394 21.36 17.58 -13.65
N ASP A 395 22.17 18.14 -14.56
CA ASP A 395 22.74 19.48 -14.46
C ASP A 395 21.88 20.55 -15.18
N VAL A 396 20.70 20.15 -15.68
CA VAL A 396 19.70 21.05 -16.28
C VAL A 396 18.71 21.51 -15.22
N HIS A 397 18.64 22.84 -15.03
CA HIS A 397 17.77 23.49 -14.05
C HIS A 397 16.31 22.96 -14.08
N PRO A 398 15.65 22.69 -12.94
CA PRO A 398 14.34 22.05 -12.89
C PRO A 398 13.28 22.69 -13.79
N LYS A 399 13.16 24.04 -13.77
CA LYS A 399 12.23 24.80 -14.63
C LYS A 399 12.49 24.64 -16.16
N LYS A 400 13.65 24.11 -16.58
CA LYS A 400 14.04 23.87 -17.99
C LYS A 400 14.18 22.37 -18.37
N LYS A 401 14.07 21.44 -17.41
CA LYS A 401 14.23 20.00 -17.64
C LYS A 401 13.04 19.43 -18.45
N PRO A 402 13.27 18.71 -19.57
CA PRO A 402 12.17 18.19 -20.37
C PRO A 402 11.35 17.14 -19.60
N PRO A 403 10.03 17.03 -19.88
CA PRO A 403 9.16 16.10 -19.16
C PRO A 403 9.42 14.64 -19.56
N PHE A 404 9.60 13.77 -18.57
CA PHE A 404 9.81 12.34 -18.78
C PHE A 404 8.59 11.71 -19.49
N ASN A 405 8.78 11.28 -20.74
CA ASN A 405 7.72 10.69 -21.56
C ASN A 405 7.41 9.24 -21.13
N ILE A 406 6.58 9.12 -20.09
CA ILE A 406 6.10 7.82 -19.56
C ILE A 406 5.35 7.00 -20.62
N LEU A 407 4.59 7.65 -21.51
CA LEU A 407 3.79 6.97 -22.54
C LEU A 407 4.70 6.20 -23.51
N LYS A 408 5.78 6.83 -23.98
CA LYS A 408 6.82 6.21 -24.81
C LYS A 408 7.37 4.94 -24.16
N VAL A 409 7.70 4.98 -22.86
CA VAL A 409 8.28 3.83 -22.14
C VAL A 409 7.29 2.67 -22.06
N ARG A 410 5.98 2.93 -21.89
CA ARG A 410 4.97 1.87 -21.90
C ARG A 410 4.77 1.22 -23.26
N LEU A 411 4.85 1.99 -24.36
CA LEU A 411 4.65 1.45 -25.71
C LEU A 411 5.79 0.53 -26.19
N LEU A 412 6.99 0.60 -25.59
CA LEU A 412 8.18 -0.17 -26.01
C LEU A 412 8.00 -1.69 -25.98
N THR A 413 7.13 -2.23 -25.12
CA THR A 413 6.94 -3.68 -24.96
C THR A 413 5.93 -4.28 -25.95
N ILE A 414 5.06 -3.46 -26.58
CA ILE A 414 4.03 -3.98 -27.49
C ILE A 414 4.63 -4.61 -28.77
N PRO A 415 5.61 -3.99 -29.48
CA PRO A 415 6.21 -4.62 -30.65
C PRO A 415 6.90 -5.95 -30.35
N PHE A 416 7.53 -6.06 -29.17
CA PHE A 416 8.14 -7.30 -28.68
C PHE A 416 7.08 -8.38 -28.45
N ALA A 417 6.04 -8.09 -27.66
CA ALA A 417 4.95 -9.03 -27.40
C ALA A 417 4.26 -9.47 -28.71
N GLY A 418 4.00 -8.53 -29.62
CA GLY A 418 3.37 -8.79 -30.91
C GLY A 418 4.18 -9.71 -31.83
N LEU A 419 5.51 -9.63 -31.81
CA LEU A 419 6.38 -10.57 -32.54
C LEU A 419 6.23 -12.00 -32.01
N PHE A 420 6.25 -12.19 -30.69
CA PHE A 420 6.07 -13.50 -30.08
C PHE A 420 4.65 -14.06 -30.27
N ILE A 421 3.61 -13.21 -30.23
CA ILE A 421 2.23 -13.62 -30.58
C ILE A 421 2.18 -14.13 -32.03
N ALA A 422 2.79 -13.42 -32.98
CA ALA A 422 2.82 -13.81 -34.39
C ALA A 422 3.50 -15.18 -34.60
N ILE A 423 4.69 -15.38 -34.01
CA ILE A 423 5.42 -16.65 -34.07
C ILE A 423 4.61 -17.80 -33.46
N ALA A 424 4.11 -17.62 -32.22
CA ALA A 424 3.34 -18.66 -31.54
C ALA A 424 2.02 -18.98 -32.26
N SER A 425 1.38 -17.99 -32.89
CA SER A 425 0.16 -18.17 -33.69
C SER A 425 0.40 -19.01 -34.94
N ILE A 426 1.50 -18.76 -35.67
CA ILE A 426 1.88 -19.57 -36.84
C ILE A 426 2.08 -21.04 -36.42
N VAL A 427 2.85 -21.28 -35.36
CA VAL A 427 3.09 -22.66 -34.87
C VAL A 427 1.79 -23.31 -34.37
N PHE A 428 0.95 -22.59 -33.62
CA PHE A 428 -0.38 -23.06 -33.20
C PHE A 428 -1.23 -23.52 -34.38
N GLY A 429 -1.39 -22.66 -35.40
CA GLY A 429 -2.22 -22.94 -36.56
C GLY A 429 -1.74 -24.17 -37.34
N TRP A 430 -0.43 -24.27 -37.61
CA TRP A 430 0.13 -25.43 -38.32
C TRP A 430 0.14 -26.72 -37.48
N CYS A 431 0.27 -26.64 -36.15
CA CYS A 431 0.13 -27.79 -35.26
C CYS A 431 -1.29 -28.36 -35.25
N MET A 432 -2.31 -27.50 -35.32
CA MET A 432 -3.72 -27.90 -35.45
C MET A 432 -4.00 -28.48 -36.86
N ASP A 433 -3.54 -27.77 -37.90
CA ASP A 433 -3.69 -28.13 -39.32
C ASP A 433 -3.10 -29.51 -39.69
N LYS A 434 -2.01 -29.91 -39.02
CA LYS A 434 -1.36 -31.21 -39.21
C LYS A 434 -1.75 -32.23 -38.14
N HIS A 435 -2.81 -31.97 -37.39
CA HIS A 435 -3.36 -32.82 -36.33
C HIS A 435 -2.28 -33.39 -35.38
N THR A 436 -1.30 -32.55 -35.04
CA THR A 436 -0.12 -32.94 -34.23
C THR A 436 -0.50 -33.19 -32.76
N SER A 437 0.45 -33.63 -31.92
CA SER A 437 0.13 -33.87 -30.51
C SER A 437 -0.34 -32.59 -29.79
N ILE A 438 -1.23 -32.76 -28.80
CA ILE A 438 -1.88 -31.63 -28.12
C ILE A 438 -0.89 -30.77 -27.31
N ALA A 439 0.26 -31.32 -26.90
CA ALA A 439 1.23 -30.59 -26.06
C ALA A 439 1.80 -29.31 -26.73
N PRO A 440 2.35 -29.34 -27.97
CA PRO A 440 2.66 -28.13 -28.75
C PRO A 440 1.54 -27.10 -28.81
N ILE A 441 0.29 -27.54 -29.03
CA ILE A 441 -0.88 -26.66 -29.15
C ILE A 441 -1.14 -25.92 -27.83
N LEU A 442 -1.03 -26.61 -26.69
CA LEU A 442 -1.17 -25.99 -25.36
C LEU A 442 -0.03 -25.03 -25.04
N VAL A 443 1.22 -25.36 -25.41
CA VAL A 443 2.38 -24.48 -25.23
C VAL A 443 2.22 -23.21 -26.07
N MET A 444 1.76 -23.30 -27.32
CA MET A 444 1.53 -22.12 -28.14
C MET A 444 0.30 -21.31 -27.68
N SER A 445 -0.79 -21.94 -27.25
CA SER A 445 -1.95 -21.25 -26.66
C SER A 445 -1.57 -20.49 -25.37
N PHE A 446 -0.68 -21.07 -24.54
CA PHE A 446 -0.06 -20.39 -23.41
C PHE A 446 0.73 -19.16 -23.90
N LEU A 447 1.64 -19.30 -24.86
CA LEU A 447 2.47 -18.19 -25.33
C LEU A 447 1.66 -17.05 -25.97
N ILE A 448 0.69 -17.38 -26.84
CA ILE A 448 -0.25 -16.41 -27.44
C ILE A 448 -0.95 -15.62 -26.34
N THR A 449 -1.52 -16.31 -25.34
CA THR A 449 -2.27 -15.67 -24.25
C THR A 449 -1.38 -14.86 -23.31
N PHE A 450 -0.19 -15.36 -22.98
CA PHE A 450 0.79 -14.68 -22.11
C PHE A 450 1.19 -13.32 -22.69
N PHE A 451 1.57 -13.30 -23.98
CA PHE A 451 1.97 -12.07 -24.63
C PHE A 451 0.78 -11.18 -25.00
N ALA A 452 -0.41 -11.72 -25.27
CA ALA A 452 -1.61 -10.93 -25.55
C ALA A 452 -2.03 -10.00 -24.40
N MET A 453 -1.69 -10.32 -23.15
CA MET A 453 -1.99 -9.44 -22.00
C MET A 453 -1.26 -8.09 -22.07
N PHE A 454 -0.06 -8.05 -22.68
CA PHE A 454 0.77 -6.85 -22.75
C PHE A 454 0.06 -5.69 -23.51
N PRO A 455 -0.32 -5.82 -24.80
CA PRO A 455 -1.06 -4.76 -25.49
C PRO A 455 -2.43 -4.49 -24.83
N LEU A 456 -3.04 -5.49 -24.20
CA LEU A 456 -4.35 -5.39 -23.56
C LEU A 456 -4.37 -4.36 -22.43
N ASN A 457 -3.44 -4.50 -21.49
CA ASN A 457 -3.33 -3.64 -20.31
C ASN A 457 -2.66 -2.31 -20.63
N ILE A 458 -1.65 -2.31 -21.51
CA ILE A 458 -0.95 -1.08 -21.92
C ILE A 458 -1.90 -0.14 -22.67
N ALA A 459 -2.69 -0.62 -23.62
CA ALA A 459 -3.64 0.23 -24.35
C ALA A 459 -4.65 0.91 -23.42
N ALA A 460 -5.25 0.14 -22.50
CA ALA A 460 -6.17 0.69 -21.49
C ALA A 460 -5.49 1.77 -20.61
N THR A 461 -4.30 1.46 -20.09
CA THR A 461 -3.59 2.35 -19.14
C THR A 461 -3.04 3.61 -19.82
N VAL A 462 -2.58 3.50 -21.07
CA VAL A 462 -2.12 4.65 -21.88
C VAL A 462 -3.28 5.59 -22.22
N LEU A 463 -4.44 5.06 -22.62
CA LEU A 463 -5.60 5.89 -22.97
C LEU A 463 -6.18 6.65 -21.76
N VAL A 464 -6.21 6.02 -20.58
CA VAL A 464 -6.64 6.67 -19.33
C VAL A 464 -5.67 7.77 -18.89
N ASP A 465 -4.35 7.59 -19.04
CA ASP A 465 -3.38 8.63 -18.69
C ASP A 465 -3.28 9.76 -19.74
N MET A 466 -3.63 9.50 -21.00
CA MET A 466 -3.80 10.54 -22.02
C MET A 466 -5.08 11.37 -21.83
N TYR A 467 -6.16 10.78 -21.29
CA TYR A 467 -7.47 11.44 -21.11
C TYR A 467 -8.06 11.22 -19.71
N PRO A 468 -7.40 11.70 -18.64
CA PRO A 468 -7.78 11.39 -17.26
C PRO A 468 -9.15 11.95 -16.84
N GLN A 469 -9.63 13.02 -17.48
CA GLN A 469 -10.98 13.58 -17.27
C GLN A 469 -12.10 12.77 -17.97
N PHE A 470 -11.75 11.91 -18.93
CA PHE A 470 -12.68 11.09 -19.70
C PHE A 470 -12.34 9.59 -19.59
N SER A 471 -11.83 9.16 -18.43
CA SER A 471 -11.27 7.82 -18.19
C SER A 471 -12.22 6.67 -18.54
N GLY A 472 -13.50 6.78 -18.17
CA GLY A 472 -14.55 5.80 -18.54
C GLY A 472 -14.81 5.76 -20.05
N GLY A 473 -14.90 6.93 -20.70
CA GLY A 473 -15.03 7.03 -22.15
C GLY A 473 -13.83 6.47 -22.91
N ALA A 474 -12.61 6.75 -22.44
CA ALA A 474 -11.37 6.24 -23.01
C ALA A 474 -11.25 4.71 -22.87
N THR A 475 -11.66 4.16 -21.72
CA THR A 475 -11.73 2.71 -21.50
C THR A 475 -12.79 2.04 -22.37
N ALA A 476 -13.97 2.66 -22.50
CA ALA A 476 -15.02 2.19 -23.40
C ALA A 476 -14.58 2.21 -24.88
N LEU A 477 -13.85 3.24 -25.31
CA LEU A 477 -13.30 3.34 -26.67
C LEU A 477 -12.28 2.22 -26.95
N ASN A 478 -11.40 1.92 -25.99
CA ASN A 478 -10.47 0.79 -26.09
C ASN A 478 -11.24 -0.53 -26.29
N ASN A 479 -12.30 -0.73 -25.50
CA ASN A 479 -13.12 -1.93 -25.59
C ASN A 479 -13.92 -2.02 -26.91
N LEU A 480 -14.40 -0.90 -27.44
CA LEU A 480 -15.08 -0.83 -28.75
C LEU A 480 -14.19 -1.35 -29.88
N PHE A 481 -12.98 -0.79 -30.02
CA PHE A 481 -12.05 -1.22 -31.06
C PHE A 481 -11.63 -2.69 -30.87
N ARG A 482 -11.31 -3.06 -29.63
CA ARG A 482 -10.87 -4.40 -29.26
C ARG A 482 -11.91 -5.47 -29.59
N CYS A 483 -13.11 -5.35 -29.03
CA CYS A 483 -14.16 -6.37 -29.18
C CYS A 483 -14.81 -6.31 -30.57
N GLY A 484 -14.85 -5.13 -31.22
CA GLY A 484 -15.29 -4.99 -32.60
C GLY A 484 -14.36 -5.70 -33.59
N MET A 485 -13.03 -5.59 -33.41
CA MET A 485 -12.06 -6.31 -34.22
C MET A 485 -12.15 -7.82 -34.01
N SER A 486 -12.35 -8.28 -32.76
CA SER A 486 -12.64 -9.70 -32.48
C SER A 486 -13.93 -10.17 -33.15
N ALA A 487 -15.01 -9.38 -33.12
CA ALA A 487 -16.28 -9.75 -33.75
C ALA A 487 -16.12 -9.96 -35.27
N ILE A 488 -15.38 -9.07 -35.94
CA ILE A 488 -15.07 -9.20 -37.37
C ILE A 488 -14.33 -10.52 -37.64
N PHE A 489 -13.19 -10.75 -37.00
CA PHE A 489 -12.36 -11.93 -37.29
C PHE A 489 -12.96 -13.26 -36.81
N VAL A 490 -13.77 -13.28 -35.76
CA VAL A 490 -14.54 -14.47 -35.36
C VAL A 490 -15.67 -14.74 -36.38
N SER A 491 -16.33 -13.71 -36.90
CA SER A 491 -17.43 -13.90 -37.86
C SER A 491 -17.00 -14.51 -39.20
N CYS A 492 -15.75 -14.26 -39.63
CA CYS A 492 -15.17 -14.83 -40.84
C CYS A 492 -14.20 -16.00 -40.58
N LEU A 493 -14.04 -16.47 -39.33
CA LEU A 493 -13.07 -17.50 -38.95
C LEU A 493 -13.19 -18.76 -39.81
N ASN A 494 -14.37 -19.39 -39.82
CA ASN A 494 -14.68 -20.53 -40.67
C ASN A 494 -14.40 -20.25 -42.16
N MET A 495 -14.75 -19.06 -42.67
CA MET A 495 -14.54 -18.70 -44.08
C MET A 495 -13.05 -18.53 -44.45
N MET A 496 -12.19 -18.22 -43.47
CA MET A 496 -10.74 -18.23 -43.64
C MET A 496 -10.22 -19.67 -43.56
N GLU A 497 -10.64 -20.44 -42.55
CA GLU A 497 -10.22 -21.84 -42.35
C GLU A 497 -10.62 -22.72 -43.54
N ASP A 498 -11.83 -22.58 -44.10
CA ASP A 498 -12.31 -23.28 -45.31
C ASP A 498 -11.50 -22.95 -46.58
N LYS A 499 -10.96 -21.73 -46.69
CA LYS A 499 -10.27 -21.24 -47.90
C LYS A 499 -8.74 -21.24 -47.84
N MET A 500 -8.19 -21.19 -46.63
CA MET A 500 -6.76 -20.99 -46.37
C MET A 500 -6.18 -22.07 -45.45
N THR A 501 -7.01 -23.02 -44.99
CA THR A 501 -6.72 -23.95 -43.89
C THR A 501 -6.49 -23.25 -42.55
N VAL A 502 -6.43 -24.01 -41.46
CA VAL A 502 -6.11 -23.46 -40.13
C VAL A 502 -4.69 -22.89 -40.14
N GLY A 503 -3.73 -23.60 -40.72
CA GLY A 503 -2.34 -23.15 -40.86
C GLY A 503 -2.20 -21.82 -41.61
N GLY A 504 -2.86 -21.68 -42.76
CA GLY A 504 -2.83 -20.43 -43.53
C GLY A 504 -3.60 -19.29 -42.86
N THR A 505 -4.71 -19.57 -42.15
CA THR A 505 -5.47 -18.56 -41.40
C THR A 505 -4.64 -17.89 -40.31
N TYR A 506 -3.95 -18.66 -39.46
CA TYR A 506 -3.09 -18.09 -38.44
C TYR A 506 -1.82 -17.44 -39.03
N THR A 507 -1.32 -17.93 -40.16
CA THR A 507 -0.21 -17.29 -40.90
C THR A 507 -0.61 -15.91 -41.46
N PHE A 508 -1.80 -15.79 -42.03
CA PHE A 508 -2.39 -14.54 -42.51
C PHE A 508 -2.61 -13.53 -41.36
N MET A 509 -3.20 -13.98 -40.25
CA MET A 509 -3.42 -13.13 -39.08
C MET A 509 -2.13 -12.68 -38.40
N ALA A 510 -1.08 -13.51 -38.39
CA ALA A 510 0.25 -13.13 -37.94
C ALA A 510 0.88 -12.05 -38.84
N ALA A 511 0.75 -12.18 -40.17
CA ALA A 511 1.23 -11.18 -41.12
C ALA A 511 0.52 -9.81 -40.95
N ILE A 512 -0.81 -9.80 -40.80
CA ILE A 512 -1.58 -8.59 -40.48
C ILE A 512 -1.11 -7.98 -39.15
N SER A 513 -0.92 -8.80 -38.12
CA SER A 513 -0.45 -8.33 -36.80
C SER A 513 0.90 -7.62 -36.89
N LEU A 514 1.87 -8.21 -37.59
CA LEU A 514 3.19 -7.62 -37.82
C LEU A 514 3.13 -6.33 -38.65
N LEU A 515 2.30 -6.28 -39.68
CA LEU A 515 2.09 -5.08 -40.49
C LEU A 515 1.56 -3.91 -39.64
N PHE A 516 0.55 -4.14 -38.81
CA PHE A 516 -0.05 -3.07 -38.00
C PHE A 516 0.82 -2.65 -36.80
N ILE A 517 1.70 -3.52 -36.29
CA ILE A 517 2.72 -3.15 -35.28
C ILE A 517 3.63 -2.02 -35.77
N PHE A 518 3.83 -1.87 -37.09
CA PHE A 518 4.58 -0.74 -37.66
C PHE A 518 3.99 0.63 -37.28
N LEU A 519 2.66 0.74 -37.03
CA LEU A 519 2.05 1.99 -36.57
C LEU A 519 2.53 2.38 -35.16
N ILE A 520 2.71 1.42 -34.26
CA ILE A 520 3.26 1.64 -32.92
C ILE A 520 4.74 2.01 -33.01
N LEU A 521 5.51 1.33 -33.87
CA LEU A 521 6.91 1.67 -34.12
C LEU A 521 7.06 3.10 -34.68
N ASN A 522 6.19 3.51 -35.62
CA ASN A 522 6.17 4.87 -36.16
C ASN A 522 5.82 5.91 -35.09
N LEU A 523 4.86 5.62 -34.20
CA LEU A 523 4.49 6.49 -33.07
C LEU A 523 5.65 6.64 -32.06
N ILE A 524 6.32 5.54 -31.69
CA ILE A 524 7.50 5.54 -30.83
C ILE A 524 8.64 6.35 -31.47
N HIS A 525 8.84 6.22 -32.79
CA HIS A 525 9.83 6.98 -33.54
C HIS A 525 9.52 8.49 -33.59
N ARG A 526 8.25 8.88 -33.80
CA ARG A 526 7.82 10.29 -33.68
C ARG A 526 8.09 10.84 -32.27
N MET A 527 7.82 10.05 -31.23
CA MET A 527 8.14 10.36 -29.82
C MET A 527 9.64 10.36 -29.49
N LEU A 528 10.51 9.82 -30.35
CA LEU A 528 11.96 9.98 -30.27
C LEU A 528 12.38 11.32 -30.88
N LEU A 529 11.95 11.60 -32.12
CA LEU A 529 12.28 12.84 -32.83
C LEU A 529 11.82 14.10 -32.10
N SER A 530 10.66 14.07 -31.44
CA SER A 530 10.18 15.20 -30.63
C SER A 530 11.06 15.50 -29.41
N THR A 531 11.76 14.51 -28.85
CA THR A 531 12.71 14.72 -27.75
C THR A 531 14.02 15.31 -28.27
N PHE A 532 14.52 14.84 -29.42
CA PHE A 532 15.76 15.35 -30.01
C PHE A 532 15.67 16.83 -30.44
N LYS A 533 14.52 17.27 -30.96
CA LYS A 533 14.32 18.68 -31.35
C LYS A 533 14.43 19.69 -30.19
N PHE A 534 14.25 19.27 -28.95
CA PHE A 534 14.50 20.12 -27.77
C PHE A 534 15.99 20.21 -27.42
N GLY A 535 16.77 19.16 -27.69
CA GLY A 535 18.22 19.17 -27.50
C GLY A 535 18.93 20.06 -28.52
N SER A 536 18.51 20.01 -29.79
CA SER A 536 19.10 20.79 -30.88
C SER A 536 18.70 22.28 -30.91
N PHE A 537 18.12 22.81 -29.84
CA PHE A 537 17.80 24.24 -29.69
C PHE A 537 18.68 24.94 -28.62
N MET A 538 19.55 24.19 -27.93
CA MET A 538 20.65 24.73 -27.15
C MET A 538 21.94 24.62 -27.98
N ASP A 539 22.14 25.55 -28.91
CA ASP A 539 23.41 25.65 -29.63
C ASP A 539 24.47 26.38 -28.77
N THR A 540 25.73 26.00 -28.95
CA THR A 540 26.75 26.01 -27.90
C THR A 540 27.50 27.34 -27.74
N SER A 541 27.02 28.42 -28.35
CA SER A 541 27.77 29.68 -28.54
C SER A 541 27.38 30.82 -27.60
N THR A 542 26.15 30.86 -27.10
CA THR A 542 25.69 31.93 -26.18
C THR A 542 26.05 31.66 -24.72
N THR A 543 25.99 30.40 -24.28
CA THR A 543 26.18 30.01 -22.87
C THR A 543 27.55 30.35 -22.32
N ILE A 544 28.61 30.31 -23.15
CA ILE A 544 29.99 30.62 -22.70
C ILE A 544 30.13 32.09 -22.29
N ASN A 545 29.53 33.02 -23.05
CA ASN A 545 29.57 34.44 -22.73
C ASN A 545 28.68 34.79 -21.54
N GLU A 546 27.54 34.12 -21.36
CA GLU A 546 26.69 34.31 -20.17
C GLU A 546 27.30 33.68 -18.92
N SER A 547 27.94 32.51 -18.99
CA SER A 547 28.60 31.88 -17.85
C SER A 547 29.73 32.74 -17.31
N THR A 548 30.57 33.31 -18.19
CA THR A 548 31.66 34.20 -17.76
C THR A 548 31.13 35.51 -17.16
N ARG A 549 30.02 36.05 -17.68
CA ARG A 549 29.35 37.23 -17.08
C ARG A 549 28.75 36.93 -15.71
N LEU A 550 28.03 35.82 -15.56
CA LEU A 550 27.42 35.41 -14.29
C LEU A 550 28.47 35.05 -13.25
N GLN A 551 29.55 34.37 -13.64
CA GLN A 551 30.62 33.99 -12.72
C GLN A 551 31.38 35.23 -12.21
N ASN A 552 31.62 36.23 -13.05
CA ASN A 552 32.13 37.53 -12.59
C ASN A 552 31.13 38.25 -11.67
N TYR A 553 29.84 38.29 -12.02
CA TYR A 553 28.80 38.91 -11.19
C TYR A 553 28.68 38.26 -9.80
N TYR A 554 28.76 36.93 -9.71
CA TYR A 554 28.77 36.23 -8.41
C TYR A 554 30.05 36.47 -7.60
N VAL A 555 31.21 36.59 -8.26
CA VAL A 555 32.48 36.92 -7.58
C VAL A 555 32.47 38.37 -7.07
N GLU A 556 32.03 39.34 -7.88
CA GLU A 556 31.85 40.73 -7.44
C GLU A 556 30.85 40.83 -6.27
N LYS A 557 29.73 40.10 -6.34
CA LYS A 557 28.71 40.11 -5.28
C LYS A 557 29.18 39.41 -4.00
N GLN A 558 29.99 38.35 -4.09
CA GLN A 558 30.64 37.73 -2.93
C GLN A 558 31.74 38.64 -2.33
N LEU A 559 32.50 39.35 -3.15
CA LEU A 559 33.47 40.33 -2.69
C LEU A 559 32.79 41.52 -1.99
N SER A 560 31.69 42.06 -2.53
CA SER A 560 30.86 43.05 -1.83
C SER A 560 30.38 42.51 -0.49
N TYR A 561 29.76 41.32 -0.48
CA TYR A 561 29.23 40.73 0.76
C TYR A 561 30.31 40.45 1.81
N LEU A 562 31.55 40.15 1.41
CA LEU A 562 32.70 40.07 2.32
C LEU A 562 33.17 41.45 2.80
N HIS A 563 33.16 42.47 1.94
CA HIS A 563 33.53 43.85 2.30
C HIS A 563 32.52 44.47 3.28
N ASP A 564 31.23 44.28 3.03
CA ASP A 564 30.12 44.76 3.87
C ASP A 564 30.09 44.07 5.24
N ASN A 565 30.45 42.78 5.32
CA ASN A 565 30.58 42.06 6.59
C ASN A 565 31.89 42.37 7.33
N MET A 566 33.00 42.67 6.64
CA MET A 566 34.24 43.12 7.30
C MET A 566 34.09 44.52 7.91
N ASN A 567 33.28 45.40 7.32
CA ASN A 567 33.05 46.75 7.86
C ASN A 567 32.09 46.79 9.07
N ASN A 568 31.35 45.71 9.36
CA ASN A 568 30.41 45.64 10.50
C ASN A 568 30.97 44.93 11.75
N ILE A 569 32.22 44.48 11.76
CA ILE A 569 32.88 43.94 12.96
C ILE A 569 33.78 45.03 13.56
N ASN A 570 33.16 46.06 14.13
CA ASN A 570 33.89 47.16 14.76
C ASN A 570 33.10 47.90 15.86
N MET A 571 32.82 47.21 16.98
CA MET A 571 32.72 47.81 18.32
C MET A 571 32.69 46.74 19.42
N ASN A 572 33.12 47.12 20.63
CA ASN A 572 33.10 46.33 21.87
C ASN A 572 33.94 45.04 21.92
N THR A 573 35.22 45.15 21.53
CA THR A 573 36.30 44.33 22.11
C THR A 573 37.16 45.19 23.04
N GLN A 574 36.59 45.58 24.17
CA GLN A 574 37.29 46.08 25.34
C GLN A 574 36.90 45.23 26.54
N ASP A 575 37.52 44.06 26.65
CA ASP A 575 37.88 43.48 27.94
C ASP A 575 39.07 42.50 27.74
N THR A 576 39.94 42.52 28.74
CA THR A 576 41.26 41.89 28.90
C THR A 576 41.53 40.55 28.20
N LEU A 577 42.62 40.52 27.43
CA LEU A 577 43.48 39.34 27.28
C LEU A 577 44.26 39.11 28.58
N ASP A 578 43.73 38.31 29.50
CA ASP A 578 44.54 37.68 30.56
C ASP A 578 44.89 36.25 30.15
N LEU A 579 46.13 36.07 29.71
CA LEU A 579 46.74 34.75 29.50
C LEU A 579 47.26 34.21 30.83
N ASP A 580 46.36 33.72 31.68
CA ASP A 580 46.74 33.09 32.95
C ASP A 580 46.15 31.68 33.13
N GLY A 581 46.97 30.79 33.70
CA GLY A 581 46.80 29.35 33.56
C GLY A 581 45.74 28.75 34.50
N LYS A 582 44.47 28.74 34.09
CA LYS A 582 43.41 27.92 34.72
C LYS A 582 42.76 26.99 33.70
N GLY A 583 42.62 25.71 34.08
CA GLY A 583 42.12 24.68 33.18
C GLY A 583 40.63 24.85 32.84
N LEU A 584 40.17 24.26 31.74
CA LEU A 584 38.75 24.18 31.44
C LEU A 584 38.04 23.30 32.48
N GLU A 585 37.38 23.93 33.44
CA GLU A 585 36.46 23.24 34.34
C GLU A 585 35.29 22.67 33.53
N ARG A 586 35.26 21.33 33.38
CA ARG A 586 34.06 20.63 32.89
C ARG A 586 32.92 20.91 33.85
N SER A 587 31.89 21.59 33.35
CA SER A 587 30.69 21.93 34.10
C SER A 587 29.96 20.68 34.63
N ASP A 588 29.38 20.79 35.83
CA ASP A 588 28.49 19.78 36.42
C ASP A 588 27.11 19.78 35.72
N GLU A 589 27.10 19.56 34.40
CA GLU A 589 25.88 19.45 33.60
C GLU A 589 25.06 18.23 34.05
N VAL A 590 23.99 18.49 34.81
CA VAL A 590 22.96 17.52 35.18
C VAL A 590 21.79 17.68 34.21
N PHE A 591 21.41 16.60 33.54
CA PHE A 591 20.27 16.57 32.63
C PHE A 591 19.14 15.69 33.16
N ARG A 592 17.91 16.09 32.86
CA ARG A 592 16.67 15.47 33.35
C ARG A 592 16.08 14.56 32.28
N LEU A 593 15.92 13.27 32.59
CA LEU A 593 15.36 12.28 31.68
C LEU A 593 14.04 11.72 32.23
N LEU A 594 13.03 11.64 31.35
CA LEU A 594 11.77 10.93 31.61
C LEU A 594 11.63 9.73 30.66
N THR A 595 11.09 8.62 31.14
CA THR A 595 10.55 7.54 30.31
C THR A 595 9.11 7.20 30.70
N PHE A 596 8.26 6.86 29.72
CA PHE A 596 6.84 6.68 29.96
C PHE A 596 6.15 5.77 28.92
N ASN A 597 5.66 4.60 29.35
CA ASN A 597 4.64 3.86 28.60
C ASN A 597 3.32 4.65 28.63
N THR A 598 2.85 5.10 27.47
CA THR A 598 1.67 5.98 27.32
C THR A 598 0.32 5.23 27.17
N TRP A 599 0.36 3.91 27.03
CA TRP A 599 -0.81 3.05 26.79
C TRP A 599 -1.71 3.57 25.66
N GLY A 600 -1.17 3.66 24.44
CA GLY A 600 -1.82 4.26 23.27
C GLY A 600 -2.54 3.27 22.35
N LEU A 601 -3.05 2.14 22.83
CA LEU A 601 -3.67 1.10 22.00
C LEU A 601 -5.01 1.58 21.42
N LYS A 602 -5.07 1.78 20.11
CA LYS A 602 -6.14 2.53 19.40
C LYS A 602 -7.59 2.17 19.79
N TYR A 603 -7.87 0.90 20.09
CA TYR A 603 -9.20 0.38 20.43
C TYR A 603 -9.32 -0.30 21.81
N VAL A 604 -8.23 -0.37 22.58
CA VAL A 604 -8.21 -1.04 23.90
C VAL A 604 -8.08 -0.01 25.03
N SER A 605 -7.25 1.00 24.81
CA SER A 605 -6.95 2.02 25.80
C SER A 605 -8.11 3.01 25.97
N LYS A 606 -8.64 3.07 27.19
CA LYS A 606 -9.70 4.02 27.57
C LYS A 606 -9.17 5.45 27.55
N PHE A 607 -10.03 6.40 27.16
CA PHE A 607 -9.75 7.84 27.07
C PHE A 607 -8.41 8.15 26.38
N ARG A 608 -8.12 7.44 25.28
CA ARG A 608 -6.80 7.44 24.64
C ARG A 608 -6.36 8.83 24.18
N ARG A 609 -7.26 9.58 23.54
CA ARG A 609 -6.94 10.91 22.99
C ARG A 609 -6.71 11.90 24.11
N GLU A 610 -7.63 11.90 25.07
CA GLU A 610 -7.68 12.75 26.24
C GLU A 610 -6.40 12.61 27.07
N ARG A 611 -5.97 11.36 27.34
CA ARG A 611 -4.71 11.06 28.04
C ARG A 611 -3.48 11.47 27.23
N LEU A 612 -3.35 11.06 25.97
CA LEU A 612 -2.16 11.41 25.15
C LEU A 612 -2.05 12.91 24.87
N THR A 613 -3.17 13.62 24.76
CA THR A 613 -3.22 15.10 24.73
C THR A 613 -2.69 15.68 26.04
N ALA A 614 -3.21 15.26 27.19
CA ALA A 614 -2.77 15.76 28.49
C ALA A 614 -1.28 15.44 28.78
N ILE A 615 -0.75 14.30 28.30
CA ILE A 615 0.69 14.01 28.32
C ILE A 615 1.46 15.03 27.48
N ALA A 616 1.06 15.25 26.22
CA ALA A 616 1.76 16.16 25.31
C ALA A 616 1.77 17.61 25.82
N GLU A 617 0.63 18.12 26.28
CA GLU A 617 0.47 19.48 26.78
C GLU A 617 1.33 19.73 28.04
N ARG A 618 1.34 18.77 28.97
CA ARG A 618 2.17 18.85 30.18
C ARG A 618 3.66 18.76 29.87
N LEU A 619 4.06 17.85 28.98
CA LEU A 619 5.45 17.77 28.52
C LEU A 619 5.90 19.07 27.87
N ALA A 620 5.05 19.72 27.07
CA ALA A 620 5.30 21.03 26.48
C ALA A 620 5.30 22.20 27.49
N GLY A 621 4.83 22.00 28.72
CA GLY A 621 4.73 23.04 29.75
C GLY A 621 3.49 23.94 29.64
N LEU A 622 2.45 23.51 28.91
CA LEU A 622 1.21 24.27 28.74
C LEU A 622 0.33 24.16 29.99
N LYS A 623 0.09 25.29 30.66
CA LYS A 623 -0.85 25.39 31.79
C LYS A 623 -2.28 25.55 31.26
N ASN A 624 -2.99 24.44 31.10
CA ASN A 624 -4.39 24.45 30.66
C ASN A 624 -5.34 24.82 31.82
N ASN A 625 -6.03 25.96 31.70
CA ASN A 625 -6.97 26.45 32.72
C ASN A 625 -8.21 25.55 32.94
N GLU A 626 -8.48 24.59 32.04
CA GLU A 626 -9.57 23.60 32.20
C GLU A 626 -9.20 22.43 33.14
N PHE A 627 -7.91 22.21 33.39
CA PHE A 627 -7.40 21.12 34.22
C PHE A 627 -6.55 21.69 35.37
N PRO A 628 -7.16 22.01 36.52
CA PRO A 628 -6.42 22.63 37.62
C PRO A 628 -5.29 21.72 38.10
N SER A 629 -4.06 22.22 38.03
CA SER A 629 -2.86 21.55 38.54
C SER A 629 -2.97 21.45 40.06
N TYR A 630 -3.44 20.30 40.56
CA TYR A 630 -3.54 20.05 41.99
C TYR A 630 -2.14 19.90 42.59
N ASN A 631 -1.90 20.51 43.75
CA ASN A 631 -0.55 20.76 44.28
C ASN A 631 0.30 19.47 44.40
N SER A 632 1.41 19.47 43.67
CA SER A 632 2.65 18.80 44.07
C SER A 632 3.70 19.88 44.28
N ASP A 633 4.15 20.08 45.52
CA ASP A 633 4.99 21.23 45.87
C ASP A 633 6.36 21.21 45.17
N GLY A 634 6.74 22.37 44.58
CA GLY A 634 8.09 22.66 44.11
C GLY A 634 8.58 22.00 42.82
N ASP A 635 7.97 20.89 42.38
CA ASP A 635 8.52 20.09 41.28
C ASP A 635 8.18 20.65 39.89
N ASN A 636 9.21 20.88 39.07
CA ASN A 636 9.09 21.47 37.73
C ASN A 636 9.24 20.38 36.67
N ASP A 637 8.17 20.07 35.93
CA ASP A 637 8.11 19.14 34.79
C ASP A 637 8.86 19.66 33.53
N ASP A 638 10.06 20.21 33.74
CA ASP A 638 11.02 20.49 32.68
C ASP A 638 12.04 19.34 32.59
N TYR A 639 11.92 18.57 31.51
CA TYR A 639 12.77 17.44 31.14
C TYR A 639 13.58 17.80 29.90
N ASP A 640 14.83 17.36 29.82
CA ASP A 640 15.70 17.63 28.67
C ASP A 640 15.62 16.53 27.62
N ILE A 641 15.30 15.31 28.05
CA ILE A 641 15.13 14.13 27.21
C ILE A 641 13.89 13.37 27.69
N VAL A 642 13.00 13.02 26.76
CA VAL A 642 11.80 12.22 27.05
C VAL A 642 11.73 11.04 26.09
N ALA A 643 11.71 9.82 26.62
CA ALA A 643 11.49 8.58 25.88
C ALA A 643 10.06 8.09 26.08
N LEU A 644 9.30 7.92 25.01
CA LEU A 644 7.91 7.48 25.07
C LEU A 644 7.76 6.08 24.45
N GLN A 645 6.89 5.27 25.05
CA GLN A 645 6.49 3.96 24.54
C GLN A 645 4.97 3.93 24.29
N GLU A 646 4.52 2.95 23.50
CA GLU A 646 3.11 2.72 23.12
C GLU A 646 2.40 3.82 22.30
N ILE A 647 3.14 4.68 21.60
CA ILE A 647 2.57 5.60 20.60
C ILE A 647 2.28 4.82 19.30
N TRP A 648 1.21 4.02 19.33
CA TRP A 648 0.85 3.07 18.26
C TRP A 648 0.15 3.70 17.04
N THR A 649 -0.25 4.97 17.10
CA THR A 649 -0.96 5.65 16.00
C THR A 649 -0.25 6.93 15.57
N LYS A 650 -0.24 7.20 14.26
CA LYS A 650 0.37 8.43 13.73
C LYS A 650 -0.44 9.65 14.14
N GLU A 651 -1.75 9.52 14.29
CA GLU A 651 -2.61 10.66 14.70
C GLU A 651 -2.29 11.15 16.12
N ASP A 652 -1.93 10.23 17.02
CA ASP A 652 -1.51 10.59 18.39
C ASP A 652 -0.06 11.14 18.39
N TRP A 653 0.84 10.60 17.55
CA TRP A 653 2.20 11.15 17.38
C TRP A 653 2.20 12.56 16.77
N ASP A 654 1.45 12.81 15.69
CA ASP A 654 1.43 14.10 15.00
C ASP A 654 0.90 15.23 15.92
N TYR A 655 0.13 14.88 16.96
CA TYR A 655 -0.25 15.81 18.02
C TYR A 655 0.93 16.10 18.97
N ILE A 656 1.59 15.05 19.49
CA ILE A 656 2.75 15.16 20.38
C ILE A 656 3.89 15.95 19.71
N ASP A 657 4.26 15.61 18.48
CA ASP A 657 5.34 16.27 17.73
C ASP A 657 5.10 17.78 17.60
N ARG A 658 3.86 18.18 17.29
CA ARG A 658 3.47 19.57 17.11
C ARG A 658 3.43 20.34 18.44
N ILE A 659 2.86 19.78 19.49
CA ILE A 659 2.69 20.47 20.78
C ILE A 659 4.03 20.57 21.52
N CYS A 660 4.87 19.53 21.47
CA CYS A 660 6.19 19.54 22.09
C CYS A 660 7.27 20.28 21.26
N ALA A 661 6.94 20.78 20.05
CA ALA A 661 7.93 21.32 19.11
C ALA A 661 8.73 22.51 19.63
N SER A 662 8.10 23.38 20.43
CA SER A 662 8.70 24.60 20.98
C SER A 662 9.73 24.34 22.07
N LYS A 663 9.52 23.30 22.89
CA LYS A 663 10.36 22.94 24.04
C LYS A 663 11.41 21.88 23.69
N PHE A 664 11.10 20.99 22.75
CA PHE A 664 11.98 19.92 22.29
C PHE A 664 12.28 20.08 20.79
N PRO A 665 13.34 20.81 20.40
CA PRO A 665 13.68 21.01 18.99
C PRO A 665 13.98 19.71 18.22
N PHE A 666 14.48 18.65 18.89
CA PHE A 666 14.86 17.39 18.24
C PHE A 666 13.91 16.26 18.65
N ARG A 667 13.09 15.77 17.71
CA ARG A 667 11.99 14.82 17.96
C ARG A 667 12.00 13.70 16.94
N ARG A 668 11.68 12.47 17.36
CA ARG A 668 11.71 11.30 16.48
C ARG A 668 10.77 10.18 16.96
N TRP A 669 9.86 9.75 16.08
CA TRP A 669 9.08 8.51 16.21
C TRP A 669 9.68 7.40 15.34
N PHE A 670 9.49 6.14 15.76
CA PHE A 670 10.12 4.96 15.18
C PHE A 670 9.09 3.96 14.63
N SER A 671 9.10 3.77 13.30
CA SER A 671 8.20 2.84 12.59
C SER A 671 8.90 1.53 12.20
N SER A 672 8.20 0.40 12.34
CA SER A 672 8.68 -0.97 12.08
C SER A 672 7.45 -1.91 11.93
N GLY A 673 7.60 -3.22 12.11
CA GLY A 673 6.48 -4.17 12.14
C GLY A 673 5.84 -4.45 10.78
N ILE A 674 4.55 -4.77 10.83
CA ILE A 674 3.61 -4.95 9.71
C ILE A 674 2.41 -3.99 9.88
N LEU A 675 2.03 -3.66 11.12
CA LEU A 675 0.86 -2.82 11.40
C LEU A 675 1.18 -1.34 11.64
N SER A 676 1.98 -1.03 12.66
CA SER A 676 2.17 0.34 13.20
C SER A 676 3.62 0.73 13.49
N GLY A 677 4.49 -0.24 13.76
CA GLY A 677 5.77 -0.03 14.44
C GLY A 677 5.68 -0.19 15.96
N PRO A 678 6.82 -0.21 16.66
CA PRO A 678 6.98 -0.58 18.08
C PRO A 678 6.44 0.45 19.09
N GLY A 679 5.85 1.55 18.62
CA GLY A 679 5.27 2.58 19.48
C GLY A 679 6.30 3.49 20.18
N LEU A 680 7.56 3.48 19.75
CA LEU A 680 8.65 4.19 20.40
C LEU A 680 8.82 5.61 19.84
N ALA A 681 9.10 6.58 20.72
CA ALA A 681 9.52 7.92 20.33
C ALA A 681 10.55 8.52 21.30
N ILE A 682 11.21 9.59 20.86
CA ILE A 682 12.05 10.46 21.69
C ILE A 682 11.75 11.93 21.40
N LEU A 683 11.73 12.75 22.44
CA LEU A 683 11.77 14.21 22.42
C LEU A 683 13.05 14.65 23.13
N SER A 684 13.78 15.61 22.58
CA SER A 684 15.09 16.03 23.10
C SER A 684 15.36 17.52 22.89
N LYS A 685 15.91 18.18 23.93
CA LYS A 685 16.56 19.49 23.81
C LYS A 685 17.93 19.37 23.13
N TYR A 686 18.63 18.25 23.35
CA TYR A 686 19.96 17.99 22.79
C TYR A 686 19.91 17.52 21.32
N PRO A 687 20.83 17.98 20.45
CA PRO A 687 20.92 17.55 19.06
C PRO A 687 21.07 16.03 18.87
N ILE A 688 20.23 15.46 18.01
CA ILE A 688 20.31 14.07 17.56
C ILE A 688 21.43 13.93 16.52
N LYS A 689 22.52 13.25 16.87
CA LYS A 689 23.65 12.95 15.98
C LYS A 689 23.38 11.76 15.05
N LYS A 690 22.67 10.73 15.54
CA LYS A 690 22.32 9.51 14.79
C LYS A 690 21.10 8.83 15.42
N THR A 691 20.26 8.19 14.61
CA THR A 691 19.26 7.22 15.08
C THR A 691 19.34 5.92 14.31
N SER A 692 19.04 4.81 14.98
CA SER A 692 18.88 3.48 14.38
C SER A 692 17.82 2.68 15.14
N LEU A 693 17.15 1.75 14.47
CA LEU A 693 16.09 0.93 15.05
C LEU A 693 16.40 -0.54 14.80
N TYR A 694 16.62 -1.30 15.86
CA TYR A 694 16.92 -2.72 15.80
C TYR A 694 15.66 -3.54 16.14
N ARG A 695 15.23 -4.40 15.20
CA ARG A 695 14.05 -5.27 15.37
C ARG A 695 14.49 -6.61 15.93
N PHE A 696 13.91 -7.03 17.05
CA PHE A 696 14.28 -8.31 17.66
C PHE A 696 13.92 -9.51 16.75
N PRO A 697 14.88 -10.39 16.42
CA PRO A 697 14.62 -11.64 15.67
C PRO A 697 13.67 -12.59 16.40
N VAL A 698 13.69 -12.59 17.74
CA VAL A 698 12.77 -13.33 18.61
C VAL A 698 11.74 -12.34 19.17
N ASN A 699 10.54 -12.30 18.59
CA ASN A 699 9.51 -11.32 18.91
C ASN A 699 8.07 -11.88 18.82
N GLY A 700 7.72 -12.78 19.74
CA GLY A 700 6.39 -13.37 19.80
C GLY A 700 6.05 -14.24 18.59
N ARG A 701 4.74 -14.48 18.37
CA ARG A 701 4.25 -15.41 17.34
C ARG A 701 3.14 -14.80 16.47
N PRO A 702 3.10 -15.10 15.15
CA PRO A 702 2.02 -14.67 14.26
C PRO A 702 0.68 -15.32 14.61
N SER A 703 0.68 -16.54 15.18
CA SER A 703 -0.55 -17.19 15.63
C SER A 703 -1.25 -16.47 16.80
N ALA A 704 -0.54 -15.61 17.53
CA ALA A 704 -1.08 -14.77 18.61
C ALA A 704 -1.55 -13.40 18.08
N PHE A 705 -2.31 -13.38 16.99
CA PHE A 705 -2.74 -12.17 16.30
C PHE A 705 -3.54 -11.18 17.18
N PHE A 706 -4.19 -11.68 18.23
CA PHE A 706 -4.93 -10.91 19.22
C PHE A 706 -4.04 -10.26 20.32
N ARG A 707 -2.75 -10.62 20.41
CA ARG A 707 -1.76 -10.00 21.32
C ARG A 707 -0.99 -8.87 20.63
N GLY A 708 -0.58 -9.10 19.38
CA GLY A 708 -0.07 -8.05 18.49
C GLY A 708 1.44 -7.82 18.49
N ASP A 709 2.22 -8.24 19.50
CA ASP A 709 3.68 -7.98 19.62
C ASP A 709 4.47 -8.31 18.34
N TRP A 710 4.17 -9.46 17.74
CA TRP A 710 4.81 -9.92 16.49
C TRP A 710 4.51 -9.00 15.30
N TYR A 711 3.28 -8.47 15.23
CA TYR A 711 2.78 -7.64 14.14
C TYR A 711 3.16 -6.16 14.26
N VAL A 712 3.35 -5.65 15.48
CA VAL A 712 3.89 -4.30 15.71
C VAL A 712 5.41 -4.28 15.60
N GLY A 713 6.07 -5.41 15.87
CA GLY A 713 7.52 -5.58 15.73
C GLY A 713 8.29 -4.89 16.85
N LYS A 714 8.22 -5.40 18.10
CA LYS A 714 9.01 -4.88 19.22
C LYS A 714 10.49 -4.77 18.82
N SER A 715 11.12 -3.71 19.29
CA SER A 715 12.40 -3.20 18.80
C SER A 715 13.10 -2.43 19.92
N VAL A 716 14.40 -2.21 19.78
CA VAL A 716 15.12 -1.16 20.53
C VAL A 716 15.53 -0.02 19.59
N ALA A 717 15.20 1.20 19.98
CA ALA A 717 15.49 2.43 19.26
C ALA A 717 16.71 3.11 19.86
N VAL A 718 17.83 3.09 19.15
CA VAL A 718 19.10 3.71 19.57
C VAL A 718 19.18 5.14 19.04
N THR A 719 19.36 6.11 19.93
CA THR A 719 19.54 7.53 19.61
C THR A 719 20.83 8.05 20.21
N ILE A 720 21.76 8.50 19.37
CA ILE A 720 22.99 9.16 19.83
C ILE A 720 22.72 10.66 19.90
N LEU A 721 22.78 11.21 21.10
CA LEU A 721 22.64 12.64 21.40
C LEU A 721 24.02 13.27 21.59
N LYS A 722 24.17 14.56 21.27
CA LYS A 722 25.34 15.38 21.60
C LYS A 722 24.98 16.39 22.68
N LEU A 723 25.71 16.38 23.80
CA LEU A 723 25.54 17.35 24.89
C LEU A 723 26.26 18.68 24.60
N ASN A 724 25.97 19.70 25.43
CA ASN A 724 26.60 21.02 25.33
C ASN A 724 28.11 20.95 25.57
N ASN A 725 28.55 20.14 26.54
CA ASN A 725 29.97 19.84 26.81
C ASN A 725 30.69 19.03 25.70
N GLY A 726 29.99 18.68 24.61
CA GLY A 726 30.53 17.97 23.45
C GLY A 726 30.49 16.43 23.55
N SER A 727 30.28 15.86 24.73
CA SER A 727 30.15 14.41 24.92
C SER A 727 28.91 13.83 24.25
N THR A 728 28.92 12.52 24.01
CA THR A 728 27.81 11.79 23.38
C THR A 728 27.19 10.76 24.31
N ILE A 729 25.87 10.83 24.44
CA ILE A 729 25.04 9.81 25.09
C ILE A 729 24.44 8.91 24.01
N ALA A 730 24.41 7.60 24.23
CA ALA A 730 23.59 6.68 23.47
C ALA A 730 22.39 6.25 24.32
N LEU A 731 21.22 6.80 23.99
CA LEU A 731 19.94 6.43 24.61
C LEU A 731 19.27 5.31 23.81
N LEU A 732 19.00 4.19 24.47
CA LEU A 732 18.23 3.08 23.95
C LEU A 732 16.82 3.16 24.55
N ASN A 733 15.81 3.48 23.73
CA ASN A 733 14.41 3.35 24.11
C ASN A 733 13.89 1.97 23.66
N SER A 734 13.30 1.19 24.55
CA SER A 734 12.76 -0.14 24.27
C SER A 734 11.33 -0.32 24.82
N HIS A 735 10.57 -1.19 24.17
CA HIS A 735 9.38 -1.83 24.73
C HIS A 735 9.50 -3.32 24.39
N MET A 736 9.74 -4.15 25.40
CA MET A 736 9.99 -5.60 25.22
C MET A 736 8.68 -6.40 25.09
N HIS A 737 8.74 -7.73 24.93
CA HIS A 737 7.54 -8.56 24.75
C HIS A 737 6.73 -8.73 26.04
N ALA A 738 5.44 -8.37 26.01
CA ALA A 738 4.61 -8.41 27.21
C ALA A 738 4.39 -9.84 27.76
N PRO A 739 4.30 -10.02 29.10
CA PRO A 739 3.88 -11.26 29.72
C PRO A 739 2.35 -11.37 29.70
N TYR A 740 1.83 -12.51 29.26
CA TYR A 740 0.38 -12.80 29.21
C TYR A 740 -0.06 -13.92 30.18
N ALA A 741 0.86 -14.35 31.05
CA ALA A 741 0.64 -15.21 32.20
C ALA A 741 1.81 -15.03 33.19
N LYS A 742 1.60 -15.38 34.47
CA LYS A 742 2.68 -15.36 35.49
C LYS A 742 3.74 -16.46 35.28
N SER A 743 3.42 -17.53 34.55
CA SER A 743 4.32 -18.66 34.29
C SER A 743 3.96 -19.42 33.00
N GLY A 744 4.84 -20.33 32.58
CA GLY A 744 4.67 -21.14 31.36
C GLY A 744 4.84 -20.36 30.05
N ASP A 745 4.46 -20.99 28.94
CA ASP A 745 4.64 -20.44 27.57
C ASP A 745 4.13 -19.00 27.41
N ALA A 746 2.95 -18.71 27.96
CA ALA A 746 2.33 -17.40 27.86
C ALA A 746 3.02 -16.29 28.69
N ALA A 747 4.01 -16.62 29.53
CA ALA A 747 4.85 -15.62 30.19
C ALA A 747 5.88 -14.97 29.24
N TYR A 748 6.19 -15.60 28.10
CA TYR A 748 7.17 -15.15 27.09
C TYR A 748 8.59 -14.85 27.63
N GLU A 749 8.98 -15.45 28.77
CA GLU A 749 10.27 -15.16 29.41
C GLU A 749 11.47 -15.42 28.49
N THR A 750 11.50 -16.56 27.79
CA THR A 750 12.54 -16.88 26.79
C THR A 750 12.66 -15.80 25.72
N HIS A 751 11.53 -15.21 25.26
CA HIS A 751 11.57 -14.15 24.26
C HIS A 751 12.16 -12.88 24.85
N ARG A 752 11.75 -12.47 26.06
CA ARG A 752 12.36 -11.30 26.73
C ARG A 752 13.84 -11.51 27.05
N ALA A 753 14.26 -12.72 27.39
CA ALA A 753 15.67 -13.04 27.65
C ALA A 753 16.50 -12.90 26.36
N CYS A 754 16.01 -13.40 25.21
CA CYS A 754 16.63 -13.11 23.91
C CYS A 754 16.64 -11.61 23.58
N GLN A 755 15.55 -10.87 23.88
CA GLN A 755 15.51 -9.42 23.64
C GLN A 755 16.48 -8.64 24.54
N ALA A 756 16.66 -9.06 25.80
CA ALA A 756 17.66 -8.51 26.71
C ALA A 756 19.10 -8.81 26.25
N TRP A 757 19.35 -10.00 25.71
CA TRP A 757 20.64 -10.40 25.14
C TRP A 757 21.02 -9.55 23.92
N GLU A 758 20.07 -9.36 23.00
CA GLU A 758 20.24 -8.49 21.82
C GLU A 758 20.50 -7.02 22.23
N ILE A 759 19.82 -6.53 23.27
CA ILE A 759 20.10 -5.21 23.86
C ILE A 759 21.51 -5.19 24.49
N ALA A 760 21.92 -6.23 25.21
CA ALA A 760 23.21 -6.29 25.89
C ALA A 760 24.39 -6.26 24.90
N ASN A 761 24.31 -7.02 23.80
CA ASN A 761 25.27 -6.92 22.69
C ASN A 761 25.37 -5.48 22.15
N ILE A 762 24.24 -4.83 21.86
CA ILE A 762 24.19 -3.43 21.37
C ILE A 762 24.76 -2.45 22.40
N VAL A 763 24.48 -2.64 23.69
CA VAL A 763 25.03 -1.81 24.79
C VAL A 763 26.55 -1.96 24.87
N ASN A 764 27.08 -3.19 24.78
CA ASN A 764 28.51 -3.45 24.86
C ASN A 764 29.28 -2.91 23.64
N ASP A 765 28.69 -2.95 22.44
CA ASP A 765 29.22 -2.24 21.25
C ASP A 765 29.27 -0.71 21.46
N LEU A 766 28.20 -0.12 22.00
CA LEU A 766 28.11 1.33 22.23
C LEU A 766 29.06 1.82 23.34
N LYS A 767 29.26 1.02 24.40
CA LYS A 767 30.26 1.26 25.44
C LYS A 767 31.68 1.17 24.87
N SER A 768 31.95 0.16 24.02
CA SER A 768 33.23 0.01 23.31
C SER A 768 33.50 1.17 22.32
N ALA A 769 32.46 1.78 21.77
CA ALA A 769 32.54 3.01 20.96
C ALA A 769 32.71 4.30 21.79
N GLY A 770 32.81 4.22 23.12
CA GLY A 770 33.03 5.36 24.02
C GLY A 770 31.80 6.23 24.26
N HIS A 771 30.59 5.71 24.06
CA HIS A 771 29.35 6.43 24.40
C HIS A 771 28.94 6.17 25.86
N ALA A 772 28.42 7.20 26.54
CA ALA A 772 27.71 7.01 27.80
C ALA A 772 26.34 6.39 27.50
N VAL A 773 26.09 5.16 27.97
CA VAL A 773 24.90 4.38 27.58
C VAL A 773 23.80 4.45 28.64
N ILE A 774 22.56 4.64 28.17
CA ILE A 774 21.33 4.63 28.97
C ILE A 774 20.31 3.74 28.24
N LEU A 775 19.70 2.79 28.95
CA LEU A 775 18.57 1.99 28.47
C LEU A 775 17.31 2.36 29.24
N VAL A 776 16.23 2.68 28.52
CA VAL A 776 14.98 3.18 29.10
C VAL A 776 13.74 2.54 28.46
N GLY A 777 12.63 2.60 29.20
CA GLY A 777 11.31 2.19 28.75
C GLY A 777 10.78 0.96 29.47
N ASP A 778 9.63 0.48 29.03
CA ASP A 778 8.96 -0.70 29.57
C ASP A 778 9.66 -1.99 29.13
N LEU A 779 10.55 -2.47 29.98
CA LEU A 779 11.33 -3.69 29.78
C LEU A 779 10.51 -4.96 30.07
N ASN A 780 9.25 -4.83 30.53
CA ASN A 780 8.33 -5.94 30.83
C ASN A 780 8.94 -7.04 31.74
N SER A 781 9.95 -6.68 32.54
CA SER A 781 10.80 -7.59 33.30
C SER A 781 10.97 -7.04 34.71
N ARG A 782 10.66 -7.85 35.72
CA ARG A 782 10.78 -7.47 37.14
C ARG A 782 12.24 -7.66 37.63
N PRO A 783 12.67 -7.01 38.73
CA PRO A 783 13.98 -7.26 39.32
C PRO A 783 14.18 -8.75 39.64
N GLY A 784 15.40 -9.25 39.51
CA GLY A 784 15.73 -10.67 39.72
C GLY A 784 15.23 -11.66 38.65
N SER A 785 14.54 -11.22 37.59
CA SER A 785 14.20 -12.08 36.45
C SER A 785 15.38 -12.27 35.48
N ILE A 786 15.43 -13.39 34.74
CA ILE A 786 16.56 -13.68 33.81
C ILE A 786 16.81 -12.54 32.79
N PRO A 787 15.79 -11.92 32.17
CA PRO A 787 16.02 -10.77 31.28
C PRO A 787 16.64 -9.56 31.99
N TYR A 788 16.31 -9.34 33.27
CA TYR A 788 16.88 -8.27 34.09
C TYR A 788 18.32 -8.59 34.51
N GLU A 789 18.60 -9.85 34.93
CA GLU A 789 19.97 -10.31 35.21
C GLU A 789 20.90 -10.12 33.99
N ILE A 790 20.42 -10.35 32.76
CA ILE A 790 21.20 -10.13 31.52
C ILE A 790 21.57 -8.65 31.34
N LEU A 791 20.62 -7.74 31.54
CA LEU A 791 20.86 -6.30 31.41
C LEU A 791 21.77 -5.75 32.53
N GLN A 792 21.70 -6.32 33.73
CA GLN A 792 22.61 -5.94 34.81
C GLN A 792 24.02 -6.52 34.65
N LYS A 793 24.14 -7.83 34.34
CA LYS A 793 25.42 -8.56 34.43
C LYS A 793 26.20 -8.64 33.12
N GLU A 794 25.54 -8.84 31.97
CA GLU A 794 26.23 -8.90 30.66
C GLU A 794 26.30 -7.52 29.99
N ALA A 795 25.22 -6.73 30.00
CA ALA A 795 25.29 -5.35 29.50
C ALA A 795 26.06 -4.40 30.46
N GLY A 796 26.23 -4.81 31.72
CA GLY A 796 26.90 -4.02 32.75
C GLY A 796 26.22 -2.67 32.99
N LEU A 797 24.89 -2.65 33.11
CA LEU A 797 24.09 -1.47 33.43
C LEU A 797 23.52 -1.56 34.85
N ALA A 798 23.57 -0.47 35.61
CA ALA A 798 22.98 -0.40 36.95
C ALA A 798 21.59 0.25 36.88
N ASP A 799 20.65 -0.18 37.72
CA ASP A 799 19.37 0.53 37.88
C ASP A 799 19.60 1.84 38.65
N SER A 800 19.24 2.97 38.02
CA SER A 800 19.37 4.30 38.62
C SER A 800 18.61 4.47 39.93
N TRP A 801 17.52 3.71 40.16
CA TRP A 801 16.83 3.70 41.45
C TRP A 801 17.68 3.03 42.53
N GLU A 802 18.25 1.86 42.21
CA GLU A 802 18.96 1.00 43.16
C GLU A 802 20.35 1.55 43.50
N VAL A 803 20.96 2.32 42.59
CA VAL A 803 22.19 3.09 42.86
C VAL A 803 21.98 4.20 43.90
N ILE A 804 20.78 4.79 43.96
CA ILE A 804 20.46 5.85 44.94
C ILE A 804 19.93 5.27 46.26
N ASN A 805 19.02 4.29 46.19
CA ASN A 805 18.21 3.86 47.33
C ASN A 805 18.59 2.48 47.89
N GLY A 806 19.50 1.75 47.22
CA GLY A 806 19.80 0.35 47.52
C GLY A 806 18.92 -0.65 46.77
N GLU A 807 19.26 -1.94 46.89
CA GLU A 807 18.53 -3.04 46.25
C GLU A 807 17.09 -3.18 46.80
N THR A 808 16.12 -3.46 45.93
CA THR A 808 14.69 -3.42 46.29
C THR A 808 14.21 -4.77 46.84
N ASP A 809 13.98 -4.90 48.15
CA ASP A 809 13.38 -6.10 48.76
C ASP A 809 11.91 -6.28 48.30
N LEU A 810 11.70 -7.27 47.42
CA LEU A 810 10.41 -7.56 46.81
C LEU A 810 9.36 -8.14 47.78
N GLU A 811 9.76 -8.75 48.90
CA GLU A 811 8.79 -9.22 49.90
C GLU A 811 8.36 -8.06 50.81
N LEU A 812 9.29 -7.17 51.16
CA LEU A 812 8.99 -5.95 51.90
C LEU A 812 8.05 -5.03 51.09
N VAL A 813 8.23 -4.92 49.77
CA VAL A 813 7.33 -4.17 48.88
C VAL A 813 5.89 -4.70 48.88
N LYS A 814 5.66 -6.01 49.00
CA LYS A 814 4.29 -6.56 49.11
C LYS A 814 3.61 -6.19 50.43
N ALA A 815 4.39 -5.93 51.48
CA ALA A 815 3.89 -5.52 52.81
C ALA A 815 3.72 -4.00 52.98
N MET A 816 4.31 -3.19 52.08
CA MET A 816 4.17 -1.72 52.07
C MET A 816 2.74 -1.26 51.76
N GLN A 817 2.38 -0.07 52.22
CA GLN A 817 1.15 0.59 51.75
C GLN A 817 1.26 1.00 50.27
N PRO A 818 0.15 1.07 49.50
CA PRO A 818 0.21 1.32 48.05
C PRO A 818 0.91 2.61 47.61
N TRP A 819 0.99 3.63 48.49
CA TRP A 819 1.73 4.86 48.24
C TRP A 819 3.23 4.71 48.56
N GLU A 820 3.59 3.94 49.60
CA GLU A 820 4.97 3.61 49.93
C GLU A 820 5.60 2.74 48.84
N GLN A 821 4.84 1.84 48.22
CA GLN A 821 5.28 1.05 47.05
C GLN A 821 5.77 1.94 45.90
N ILE A 822 5.12 3.09 45.66
CA ILE A 822 5.54 4.06 44.66
C ILE A 822 6.77 4.83 45.16
N VAL A 823 6.72 5.39 46.37
CA VAL A 823 7.74 6.32 46.89
C VAL A 823 9.05 5.64 47.32
N ARG A 824 9.02 4.40 47.80
CA ARG A 824 10.19 3.68 48.34
C ARG A 824 10.73 2.55 47.46
N ALA A 825 10.01 2.14 46.41
CA ALA A 825 10.44 1.05 45.52
C ALA A 825 10.33 1.40 44.02
N ALA A 826 9.94 2.64 43.70
CA ALA A 826 9.66 3.12 42.35
C ALA A 826 8.71 2.20 41.55
N THR A 827 7.61 1.79 42.18
CA THR A 827 6.54 1.02 41.51
C THR A 827 5.95 1.83 40.35
N THR A 828 6.09 1.31 39.13
CA THR A 828 5.60 1.93 37.90
C THR A 828 4.37 1.24 37.30
N CYS A 829 4.09 -0.03 37.64
CA CYS A 829 2.92 -0.76 37.11
C CYS A 829 2.20 -1.62 38.18
N ASP A 830 0.97 -2.02 37.88
CA ASP A 830 0.06 -2.85 38.69
C ASP A 830 -0.27 -2.33 40.11
N SER A 831 0.13 -1.10 40.48
CA SER A 831 -0.31 -0.45 41.73
C SER A 831 -1.79 -0.08 41.69
N ILE A 832 -2.52 -0.40 42.76
CA ILE A 832 -3.96 -0.11 42.90
C ILE A 832 -4.31 1.39 42.96
N LEU A 833 -3.30 2.27 43.10
CA LEU A 833 -3.50 3.71 43.02
C LEU A 833 -3.71 4.19 41.57
N ASN A 834 -3.22 3.42 40.59
CA ASN A 834 -3.46 3.66 39.16
C ASN A 834 -4.90 3.26 38.80
N THR A 835 -5.66 4.17 38.19
CA THR A 835 -7.10 3.91 37.91
C THR A 835 -7.35 2.80 36.89
N TRP A 836 -6.33 2.39 36.14
CA TRP A 836 -6.40 1.30 35.16
C TRP A 836 -5.87 -0.04 35.70
N ARG A 837 -5.54 -0.09 37.00
CA ARG A 837 -5.11 -1.27 37.77
C ARG A 837 -5.73 -1.33 39.18
N ALA A 838 -6.79 -0.55 39.44
CA ALA A 838 -7.50 -0.53 40.72
C ALA A 838 -8.25 -1.83 41.05
N ASP A 839 -8.30 -2.77 40.10
CA ASP A 839 -8.81 -4.14 40.20
C ASP A 839 -7.74 -5.17 40.61
N ARG A 840 -6.47 -4.76 40.76
CA ARG A 840 -5.37 -5.63 41.19
C ARG A 840 -5.30 -5.79 42.71
N ASN A 841 -4.55 -6.80 43.15
CA ASN A 841 -4.18 -6.94 44.55
C ASN A 841 -2.89 -6.12 44.83
N PRO A 842 -2.68 -5.59 46.05
CA PRO A 842 -1.47 -4.83 46.40
C PRO A 842 -0.15 -5.58 46.22
N ASP A 843 -0.15 -6.92 46.24
CA ASP A 843 1.05 -7.75 46.04
C ASP A 843 1.44 -7.94 44.57
N GLU A 844 0.59 -7.53 43.62
CA GLU A 844 0.93 -7.61 42.18
C GLU A 844 1.77 -6.42 41.70
N ALA A 845 1.79 -5.32 42.44
CA ALA A 845 2.54 -4.09 42.16
C ALA A 845 4.03 -4.33 41.82
N CYS A 846 4.58 -3.59 40.84
CA CYS A 846 5.98 -3.76 40.42
C CYS A 846 6.60 -2.57 39.67
N ARG A 847 7.93 -2.60 39.53
CA ARG A 847 8.71 -1.78 38.60
C ARG A 847 8.88 -2.52 37.26
N LEU A 848 8.53 -1.87 36.14
CA LEU A 848 8.67 -2.39 34.76
C LEU A 848 9.29 -1.36 33.80
N ASP A 849 8.99 -0.08 33.99
CA ASP A 849 9.72 1.05 33.40
C ASP A 849 10.99 1.34 34.22
N TYR A 850 12.12 1.50 33.54
CA TYR A 850 13.43 1.74 34.15
C TYR A 850 14.21 2.84 33.43
N ALA A 851 15.26 3.36 34.09
CA ALA A 851 16.44 3.85 33.40
C ALA A 851 17.69 3.12 33.94
N LEU A 852 18.21 2.18 33.15
CA LEU A 852 19.44 1.45 33.45
C LEU A 852 20.63 2.16 32.79
N ILE A 853 21.70 2.39 33.54
CA ILE A 853 22.79 3.31 33.18
C ILE A 853 24.18 2.68 33.28
N ASP A 854 25.11 3.12 32.43
CA ASP A 854 26.53 2.82 32.62
C ASP A 854 27.12 3.68 33.75
N LYS A 855 27.14 3.09 34.97
CA LYS A 855 27.66 3.71 36.21
C LYS A 855 29.09 4.25 36.11
N ASN A 856 29.88 3.79 35.13
CA ASN A 856 31.26 4.25 34.96
C ASN A 856 31.34 5.67 34.39
N LEU A 857 30.34 6.06 33.59
CA LEU A 857 30.27 7.37 32.93
C LEU A 857 29.12 8.25 33.45
N LEU A 858 28.09 7.68 34.05
CA LEU A 858 26.89 8.37 34.51
C LEU A 858 26.62 8.13 36.01
N HIS A 859 26.36 9.20 36.74
CA HIS A 859 25.91 9.17 38.13
C HIS A 859 24.44 9.64 38.22
N PRO A 860 23.53 8.87 38.83
CA PRO A 860 22.16 9.30 39.10
C PRO A 860 22.14 10.18 40.36
N VAL A 861 21.60 11.38 40.24
CA VAL A 861 21.51 12.39 41.31
C VAL A 861 20.19 12.28 42.06
N GLU A 862 19.12 12.00 41.32
CA GLU A 862 17.76 11.83 41.80
C GLU A 862 17.05 10.86 40.85
N ALA A 863 16.19 9.99 41.37
CA ALA A 863 15.31 9.14 40.58
C ALA A 863 13.95 9.03 41.26
N GLY A 864 12.89 8.75 40.50
CA GLY A 864 11.57 8.53 41.09
C GLY A 864 10.44 8.47 40.07
N VAL A 865 9.24 8.13 40.58
CA VAL A 865 8.02 7.99 39.78
C VAL A 865 7.32 9.35 39.68
N LYS A 866 6.86 9.69 38.47
CA LYS A 866 6.12 10.92 38.14
C LYS A 866 4.80 10.55 37.42
N PHE A 867 3.93 11.52 37.14
CA PHE A 867 2.62 11.31 36.51
C PHE A 867 1.69 10.34 37.31
N THR A 868 1.70 10.45 38.64
CA THR A 868 0.94 9.57 39.56
C THR A 868 -0.46 10.09 39.89
N GLU A 869 -0.64 11.40 39.76
CA GLU A 869 -1.91 12.11 39.86
C GLU A 869 -2.88 11.79 38.72
N LYS A 870 -4.10 12.34 38.80
CA LYS A 870 -5.24 11.94 37.97
C LYS A 870 -5.77 13.12 37.18
N ILE A 871 -5.94 12.92 35.87
CA ILE A 871 -6.65 13.84 34.98
C ILE A 871 -8.13 13.88 35.45
N PRO A 872 -8.69 15.07 35.74
CA PRO A 872 -10.09 15.22 36.14
C PRO A 872 -11.05 14.51 35.17
N ASN A 873 -12.02 13.78 35.73
CA ASN A 873 -13.03 12.98 35.01
C ASN A 873 -12.50 11.86 34.08
N VAL A 874 -11.18 11.61 34.04
CA VAL A 874 -10.55 10.59 33.18
C VAL A 874 -9.80 9.53 33.98
N GLY A 875 -8.99 9.91 34.98
CA GLY A 875 -8.13 9.00 35.75
C GLY A 875 -6.64 9.19 35.50
N SER A 876 -5.82 8.18 35.80
CA SER A 876 -4.36 8.21 35.65
C SER A 876 -3.92 8.42 34.19
N TYR A 877 -2.80 9.11 33.98
CA TYR A 877 -2.30 9.47 32.65
C TYR A 877 -1.99 8.27 31.74
N SER A 878 -1.55 7.15 32.31
CA SER A 878 -1.38 5.86 31.65
C SER A 878 -1.67 4.73 32.64
N ASP A 879 -1.71 3.47 32.18
CA ASP A 879 -1.84 2.31 33.08
C ASP A 879 -0.50 1.87 33.71
N HIS A 880 0.58 2.50 33.27
CA HIS A 880 1.84 2.67 33.99
C HIS A 880 1.94 4.11 34.55
N PHE A 881 2.84 4.33 35.50
CA PHE A 881 3.32 5.66 35.91
C PHE A 881 4.67 5.94 35.24
N ALA A 882 5.02 7.21 35.03
CA ALA A 882 6.27 7.58 34.38
C ALA A 882 7.47 7.43 35.33
N TYR A 883 8.64 7.07 34.80
CA TYR A 883 9.89 7.01 35.56
C TYR A 883 10.83 8.14 35.14
N SER A 884 11.36 8.88 36.12
CA SER A 884 12.27 10.02 35.89
C SER A 884 13.61 9.80 36.59
N VAL A 885 14.69 10.27 35.97
CA VAL A 885 16.04 10.29 36.55
C VAL A 885 16.81 11.55 36.15
N ASN A 886 17.49 12.16 37.11
CA ASN A 886 18.39 13.28 36.91
C ASN A 886 19.83 12.74 36.90
N LEU A 887 20.53 12.89 35.78
CA LEU A 887 21.83 12.24 35.51
C LEU A 887 22.95 13.26 35.34
N ARG A 888 24.10 13.00 35.94
CA ARG A 888 25.36 13.74 35.72
C ARG A 888 26.38 12.87 34.99
N LEU A 889 27.19 13.47 34.13
CA LEU A 889 28.40 12.79 33.62
C LEU A 889 29.53 12.85 34.65
N ASN A 890 30.26 11.74 34.79
CA ASN A 890 31.46 11.68 35.61
C ASN A 890 32.58 12.54 34.99
N LYS A 891 33.21 13.43 35.78
CA LYS A 891 34.22 14.39 35.29
C LYS A 891 35.45 13.70 34.70
N GLU A 892 35.85 12.59 35.30
CA GLU A 892 36.82 11.63 34.75
C GLU A 892 36.11 10.31 34.40
N PRO A 893 36.45 9.65 33.28
CA PRO A 893 36.23 8.21 33.17
C PRO A 893 37.17 7.52 34.16
N LEU A 894 36.63 6.77 35.13
CA LEU A 894 37.36 6.23 36.28
C LEU A 894 38.66 5.50 35.87
N SER A 895 39.78 6.19 36.00
CA SER A 895 41.04 5.73 35.41
C SER A 895 41.62 4.57 36.22
N LYS A 896 41.68 3.39 35.60
CA LYS A 896 42.19 2.15 36.20
C LYS A 896 41.53 1.74 37.52
N ILE A 897 40.23 2.01 37.71
CA ILE A 897 39.44 1.02 38.45
C ILE A 897 39.35 -0.20 37.52
N THR A 898 40.08 -1.26 37.87
CA THR A 898 39.85 -2.61 37.34
C THR A 898 38.35 -2.85 37.33
N ALA A 899 37.80 -3.29 36.20
CA ALA A 899 36.38 -3.63 36.12
C ALA A 899 36.01 -4.45 37.36
N THR A 900 34.95 -4.06 38.06
CA THR A 900 34.40 -4.89 39.12
C THR A 900 33.78 -6.10 38.42
N GLU A 901 34.61 -7.08 38.09
CA GLU A 901 34.20 -8.34 37.48
C GLU A 901 33.09 -8.90 38.35
N CYS A 902 31.88 -8.97 37.79
CA CYS A 902 30.86 -9.84 38.35
C CYS A 902 31.53 -11.22 38.39
N PRO A 903 31.71 -11.84 39.58
CA PRO A 903 32.62 -12.98 39.73
C PRO A 903 32.39 -13.97 38.60
N ASN A 904 33.43 -14.35 37.85
CA ASN A 904 33.22 -14.98 36.54
C ASN A 904 32.33 -16.25 36.59
N ASN A 905 32.23 -16.88 37.77
CA ASN A 905 31.27 -17.94 38.13
C ASN A 905 29.78 -17.51 38.12
N ASP A 906 29.42 -16.30 38.55
CA ASP A 906 28.05 -15.77 38.57
C ASP A 906 27.53 -15.45 37.16
N LEU A 907 28.38 -14.86 36.32
CA LEU A 907 28.05 -14.58 34.92
C LEU A 907 27.97 -15.89 34.12
N LEU A 908 28.89 -16.83 34.35
CA LEU A 908 28.80 -18.20 33.85
C LEU A 908 27.51 -18.90 34.33
N GLY A 909 27.11 -18.70 35.59
CA GLY A 909 25.85 -19.20 36.15
C GLY A 909 24.62 -18.63 35.43
N LEU A 910 24.62 -17.33 35.12
CA LEU A 910 23.57 -16.69 34.32
C LEU A 910 23.50 -17.29 32.90
N TYR A 911 24.63 -17.48 32.23
CA TYR A 911 24.65 -18.10 30.90
C TYR A 911 24.07 -19.51 30.92
N LEU A 912 24.42 -20.32 31.93
CA LEU A 912 23.85 -21.67 32.08
C LEU A 912 22.34 -21.64 32.35
N LYS A 913 21.84 -20.70 33.20
CA LYS A 913 20.39 -20.47 33.40
C LYS A 913 19.71 -20.12 32.06
N PHE A 914 20.23 -19.14 31.33
CA PHE A 914 19.64 -18.63 30.09
C PHE A 914 19.68 -19.67 28.97
N ARG A 915 20.81 -20.37 28.79
CA ARG A 915 20.95 -21.49 27.86
C ARG A 915 19.90 -22.58 28.12
N ASN A 916 19.66 -22.91 29.39
CA ASN A 916 18.65 -23.89 29.78
C ASN A 916 17.22 -23.38 29.50
N LEU A 917 16.93 -22.10 29.78
CA LEU A 917 15.65 -21.46 29.42
C LEU A 917 15.34 -21.54 27.92
N VAL A 918 16.34 -21.28 27.05
CA VAL A 918 16.17 -21.36 25.59
C VAL A 918 16.02 -22.80 25.12
N ASN A 919 16.86 -23.74 25.60
CA ASN A 919 16.77 -25.15 25.23
C ASN A 919 15.43 -25.79 25.67
N ASN A 920 14.98 -25.51 26.89
CA ASN A 920 13.70 -25.99 27.41
C ASN A 920 12.53 -25.49 26.55
N TYR A 921 12.54 -24.22 26.14
CA TYR A 921 11.52 -23.65 25.24
C TYR A 921 11.55 -24.32 23.85
N ILE A 922 12.73 -24.54 23.26
CA ILE A 922 12.87 -25.24 21.98
C ILE A 922 12.24 -26.64 22.06
N GLN A 923 12.66 -27.44 23.03
CA GLN A 923 12.29 -28.86 23.15
C GLN A 923 10.82 -29.05 23.52
N THR A 924 10.34 -28.35 24.56
CA THR A 924 8.97 -28.54 25.08
C THR A 924 7.90 -27.88 24.23
N THR A 925 8.20 -26.69 23.68
CA THR A 925 7.17 -25.76 23.21
C THR A 925 7.26 -25.52 21.71
N LEU A 926 8.42 -25.09 21.20
CA LEU A 926 8.57 -24.76 19.78
C LEU A 926 8.48 -26.00 18.88
N GLU A 927 9.20 -27.07 19.22
CA GLU A 927 9.18 -28.30 18.44
C GLU A 927 7.78 -28.94 18.45
N TRP A 928 7.10 -28.97 19.60
CA TRP A 928 5.71 -29.44 19.72
C TRP A 928 4.74 -28.61 18.88
N GLN A 929 4.77 -27.27 18.99
CA GLN A 929 3.89 -26.40 18.19
C GLN A 929 4.16 -26.53 16.68
N ARG A 930 5.43 -26.62 16.27
CA ARG A 930 5.80 -26.82 14.85
C ARG A 930 5.28 -28.15 14.33
N GLN A 931 5.46 -29.24 15.07
CA GLN A 931 4.97 -30.58 14.71
C GLN A 931 3.44 -30.61 14.68
N TRP A 932 2.75 -30.12 15.70
CA TRP A 932 1.28 -30.09 15.75
C TRP A 932 0.68 -29.31 14.56
N ARG A 933 1.25 -28.15 14.21
CA ARG A 933 0.79 -27.36 13.04
C ARG A 933 1.06 -28.07 11.70
N LEU A 934 2.16 -28.82 11.60
CA LEU A 934 2.46 -29.63 10.42
C LEU A 934 1.48 -30.81 10.30
N TRP A 935 1.20 -31.51 11.39
CA TRP A 935 0.19 -32.58 11.43
C TRP A 935 -1.21 -32.04 11.11
N HIS A 936 -1.58 -30.86 11.62
CA HIS A 936 -2.84 -30.19 11.26
C HIS A 936 -2.91 -29.92 9.76
N PHE A 937 -1.83 -29.42 9.13
CA PHE A 937 -1.79 -29.21 7.67
C PHE A 937 -1.96 -30.52 6.89
N VAL A 938 -1.17 -31.55 7.21
CA VAL A 938 -1.20 -32.85 6.53
C VAL A 938 -2.57 -33.52 6.68
N LEU A 939 -3.12 -33.56 7.90
CA LEU A 939 -4.44 -34.12 8.18
C LEU A 939 -5.55 -33.33 7.46
N SER A 940 -5.46 -31.99 7.43
CA SER A 940 -6.43 -31.15 6.71
C SER A 940 -6.42 -31.42 5.21
N MET A 941 -5.25 -31.70 4.63
CA MET A 941 -5.13 -32.07 3.21
C MET A 941 -5.76 -33.44 2.94
N PHE A 942 -5.52 -34.44 3.79
CA PHE A 942 -6.18 -35.75 3.69
C PHE A 942 -7.69 -35.66 3.85
N ILE A 943 -8.20 -34.88 4.82
CA ILE A 943 -9.64 -34.68 5.03
C ILE A 943 -10.27 -33.96 3.83
N ALA A 944 -9.63 -32.91 3.29
CA ALA A 944 -10.12 -32.21 2.11
C ALA A 944 -10.21 -33.12 0.88
N ILE A 945 -9.23 -34.03 0.68
CA ILE A 945 -9.27 -35.04 -0.39
C ILE A 945 -10.37 -36.07 -0.12
N ALA A 946 -10.49 -36.58 1.12
CA ALA A 946 -11.51 -37.55 1.52
C ALA A 946 -12.95 -36.99 1.43
N PHE A 947 -13.12 -35.67 1.56
CA PHE A 947 -14.40 -35.01 1.36
C PHE A 947 -14.86 -35.02 -0.11
N ILE A 948 -13.97 -35.15 -1.10
CA ILE A 948 -14.35 -35.18 -2.52
C ILE A 948 -15.32 -36.34 -2.84
N PRO A 949 -14.99 -37.63 -2.57
CA PRO A 949 -15.94 -38.73 -2.80
C PRO A 949 -17.18 -38.65 -1.90
N VAL A 950 -17.07 -38.10 -0.68
CA VAL A 950 -18.24 -37.88 0.20
C VAL A 950 -19.18 -36.85 -0.43
N ILE A 951 -18.68 -35.71 -0.91
CA ILE A 951 -19.46 -34.68 -1.61
C ILE A 951 -20.16 -35.26 -2.84
N ILE A 952 -19.50 -36.12 -3.61
CA ILE A 952 -20.08 -36.81 -4.77
C ILE A 952 -21.22 -37.75 -4.33
N VAL A 953 -20.99 -38.66 -3.38
CA VAL A 953 -22.03 -39.62 -2.92
C VAL A 953 -23.21 -38.90 -2.25
N VAL A 954 -22.93 -37.85 -1.47
CA VAL A 954 -23.94 -37.04 -0.80
C VAL A 954 -24.72 -36.18 -1.80
N SER A 955 -24.10 -35.65 -2.87
CA SER A 955 -24.82 -34.86 -3.87
C SER A 955 -25.86 -35.67 -4.63
N TYR A 956 -25.63 -36.97 -4.87
CA TYR A 956 -26.64 -37.88 -5.44
C TYR A 956 -27.79 -38.24 -4.47
N ARG A 957 -27.57 -38.15 -3.15
CA ARG A 957 -28.55 -38.56 -2.12
C ARG A 957 -29.35 -37.40 -1.53
N ALA A 958 -28.69 -36.27 -1.27
CA ALA A 958 -29.24 -35.09 -0.60
C ALA A 958 -28.43 -33.84 -1.02
N PRO A 959 -28.70 -33.25 -2.22
CA PRO A 959 -27.90 -32.19 -2.81
C PRO A 959 -27.61 -30.99 -1.90
N TRP A 960 -28.56 -30.59 -1.06
CA TRP A 960 -28.42 -29.46 -0.13
C TRP A 960 -27.32 -29.68 0.92
N SER A 961 -27.06 -30.93 1.32
CA SER A 961 -26.12 -31.24 2.40
C SER A 961 -24.67 -31.36 1.92
N SER A 962 -24.44 -31.58 0.61
CA SER A 962 -23.07 -31.57 0.04
C SER A 962 -22.42 -30.20 0.15
N VAL A 963 -23.22 -29.12 0.16
CA VAL A 963 -22.78 -27.74 0.41
C VAL A 963 -22.11 -27.60 1.79
N LEU A 964 -22.60 -28.30 2.80
CA LEU A 964 -22.00 -28.29 4.15
C LEU A 964 -20.63 -28.98 4.13
N PHE A 965 -20.51 -30.15 3.48
CA PHE A 965 -19.22 -30.82 3.32
C PHE A 965 -18.22 -29.97 2.53
N TYR A 966 -18.66 -29.28 1.47
CA TYR A 966 -17.81 -28.34 0.74
C TYR A 966 -17.33 -27.18 1.62
N PHE A 967 -18.25 -26.53 2.35
CA PHE A 967 -17.95 -25.43 3.26
C PHE A 967 -16.97 -25.82 4.38
N PHE A 968 -17.24 -26.94 5.08
CA PHE A 968 -16.32 -27.45 6.10
C PHE A 968 -14.98 -27.90 5.49
N GLY A 969 -14.97 -28.51 4.31
CA GLY A 969 -13.76 -28.84 3.56
C GLY A 969 -12.89 -27.61 3.26
N CYS A 970 -13.50 -26.51 2.81
CA CYS A 970 -12.80 -25.24 2.59
C CYS A 970 -12.22 -24.63 3.88
N ILE A 971 -12.94 -24.71 5.00
CA ILE A 971 -12.45 -24.22 6.32
C ILE A 971 -11.28 -25.08 6.81
N ILE A 972 -11.42 -26.40 6.78
CA ILE A 972 -10.38 -27.36 7.18
C ILE A 972 -9.13 -27.17 6.31
N PHE A 973 -9.29 -27.12 4.98
CA PHE A 973 -8.18 -26.89 4.06
C PHE A 973 -7.48 -25.55 4.31
N SER A 974 -8.25 -24.46 4.52
CA SER A 974 -7.71 -23.12 4.73
C SER A 974 -6.97 -22.97 6.07
N THR A 975 -7.54 -23.49 7.16
CA THR A 975 -6.87 -23.53 8.48
C THR A 975 -5.66 -24.46 8.48
N GLY A 976 -5.73 -25.58 7.75
CA GLY A 976 -4.59 -26.44 7.43
C GLY A 976 -3.48 -25.68 6.72
N LEU A 977 -3.78 -25.02 5.61
CA LEU A 977 -2.81 -24.25 4.80
C LEU A 977 -2.09 -23.19 5.64
N VAL A 978 -2.83 -22.42 6.45
CA VAL A 978 -2.27 -21.39 7.33
C VAL A 978 -1.37 -22.00 8.41
N ASN A 979 -1.78 -23.08 9.08
CA ASN A 979 -0.92 -23.78 10.04
C ASN A 979 0.33 -24.37 9.36
N GLY A 980 0.21 -24.89 8.13
CA GLY A 980 1.34 -25.35 7.32
C GLY A 980 2.35 -24.24 7.03
N MET A 981 1.88 -23.10 6.54
CA MET A 981 2.72 -21.91 6.30
C MET A 981 3.42 -21.44 7.59
N ILE A 982 2.71 -21.39 8.72
CA ILE A 982 3.29 -21.02 10.02
C ILE A 982 4.36 -22.04 10.46
N SER A 983 4.12 -23.34 10.27
CA SER A 983 5.10 -24.38 10.63
C SER A 983 6.37 -24.34 9.75
N PHE A 984 6.20 -24.23 8.43
CA PHE A 984 7.32 -24.24 7.47
C PHE A 984 8.13 -22.93 7.44
N LEU A 985 7.47 -21.77 7.53
CA LEU A 985 8.15 -20.47 7.42
C LEU A 985 8.56 -19.97 8.81
N PHE A 986 7.57 -19.67 9.65
CA PHE A 986 7.82 -19.05 10.96
C PHE A 986 8.49 -20.03 11.95
N GLY A 987 8.01 -21.27 12.06
CA GLY A 987 8.59 -22.30 12.94
C GLY A 987 10.00 -22.76 12.55
N ARG A 988 10.49 -22.44 11.35
CA ARG A 988 11.90 -22.60 10.95
C ARG A 988 12.72 -21.33 11.17
N TYR A 989 12.12 -20.16 11.03
CA TYR A 989 12.76 -18.87 11.33
C TYR A 989 13.04 -18.73 12.84
N GLU A 990 12.02 -18.94 13.68
CA GLU A 990 12.13 -18.85 15.14
C GLU A 990 13.20 -19.82 15.69
N LEU A 991 13.22 -21.08 15.22
CA LEU A 991 14.21 -22.06 15.64
C LEU A 991 15.65 -21.70 15.21
N ARG A 992 15.84 -21.00 14.09
CA ARG A 992 17.17 -20.55 13.67
C ARG A 992 17.67 -19.45 14.60
N ASN A 993 16.85 -18.43 14.85
CA ASN A 993 17.22 -17.32 15.72
C ASN A 993 17.53 -17.79 17.16
N LEU A 994 16.72 -18.72 17.70
CA LEU A 994 16.97 -19.30 19.02
C LEU A 994 18.21 -20.22 19.08
N ARG A 995 18.64 -20.79 17.95
CA ARG A 995 19.91 -21.53 17.86
C ARG A 995 21.10 -20.59 17.76
N GLU A 996 20.98 -19.48 17.04
CA GLU A 996 22.01 -18.44 16.98
C GLU A 996 22.30 -17.91 18.38
N VAL A 997 21.25 -17.57 19.15
CA VAL A 997 21.38 -17.16 20.56
C VAL A 997 22.03 -18.26 21.42
N ILE A 998 21.76 -19.55 21.18
CA ILE A 998 22.47 -20.63 21.88
C ILE A 998 23.96 -20.65 21.53
N PHE A 999 24.33 -20.45 20.26
CA PHE A 999 25.73 -20.40 19.84
C PHE A 999 26.46 -19.19 20.45
N GLU A 1000 25.84 -18.00 20.44
CA GLU A 1000 26.40 -16.82 21.12
C GLU A 1000 26.60 -17.04 22.64
N ILE A 1001 25.63 -17.67 23.32
CA ILE A 1001 25.78 -18.01 24.74
C ILE A 1001 26.88 -19.05 24.94
N ASP A 1002 27.00 -20.06 24.06
CA ASP A 1002 28.03 -21.09 24.16
C ASP A 1002 29.44 -20.53 23.92
N ASP A 1003 29.61 -19.62 22.95
CA ASP A 1003 30.88 -18.93 22.70
C ASP A 1003 31.29 -18.05 23.89
N ARG A 1004 30.38 -17.23 24.42
CA ARG A 1004 30.60 -16.43 25.64
C ARG A 1004 30.88 -17.32 26.87
N THR A 1005 30.20 -18.46 26.98
CA THR A 1005 30.40 -19.46 28.04
C THR A 1005 31.77 -20.11 27.96
N ASN A 1006 32.25 -20.45 26.76
CA ASN A 1006 33.54 -21.07 26.55
C ASN A 1006 34.69 -20.06 26.77
N PHE A 1007 34.49 -18.79 26.37
CA PHE A 1007 35.39 -17.69 26.68
C PHE A 1007 35.54 -17.50 28.20
N LEU A 1008 34.45 -17.39 28.97
CA LEU A 1008 34.54 -17.26 30.43
C LEU A 1008 35.20 -18.48 31.09
N LYS A 1009 34.90 -19.71 30.65
CA LYS A 1009 35.58 -20.90 31.18
C LYS A 1009 37.09 -20.86 30.95
N HIS A 1010 37.55 -20.38 29.80
CA HIS A 1010 38.98 -20.19 29.53
C HIS A 1010 39.58 -19.10 30.44
N VAL A 1011 38.88 -17.99 30.65
CA VAL A 1011 39.32 -16.90 31.54
C VAL A 1011 39.36 -17.34 33.02
N ILE A 1012 38.49 -18.25 33.44
CA ILE A 1012 38.49 -18.85 34.79
C ILE A 1012 39.61 -19.90 34.98
N GLN A 1013 40.17 -20.44 33.87
CA GLN A 1013 41.20 -21.49 33.88
C GLN A 1013 42.63 -20.96 33.69
N CYS A 1014 42.80 -19.65 33.44
CA CYS A 1014 44.09 -18.98 33.30
C CYS A 1014 44.43 -18.12 34.53
#